data_AF-A0A369SKF2-F1
#
_entry.id   AF-A0A369SKF2-F1
#
_cell.length_a   1.000
_cell.length_b   1.000
_cell.length_c   1.000
_cell.angle_alpha   90.00
_cell.angle_beta   90.00
_cell.angle_gamma   90.00
#
_symmetry.space_group_name_H-M   'P 1'
#
loop_
_entity.id
_entity.type
_entity.pdbx_description
1 polymer ?
#
loop_
_entity_poly.entity_id
_entity_poly.type
_entity_poly.pdbx_seq_one_letter_code
_entity_poly.pdbx_strand_id
1 'polypeptide(L)'
;MGEKGEFEIQEVPTRRKWLVPALICGAILLVILIVVPIVVSQQGHDSKYVVGEEEARKLALKVLKEVPLIDGHNDLPWQLRAHYYNKLEYANASLNLPQKILHTNIERLRKGHVGAQFWADYVPCASQYKDSIRFALQQADVIKRFTHKYNDTFEMAYTANDIERIFKNGKIASLIGLESGHAIESSLAVLRMMYDIGVRYMTLTHSCNTPWADSTTPDIKDHNGITEFGKKVVWEMNRLGMFIDLSHVSFATMKDVLAITKAPVIYSHSSAYSLRDHERNVPDDVLKLTASNRGVVMVNFYNLYINKTRDYASIEQVADHIMYIRKVAGVDYVGLGSDYDGVCCVPKGLEDVSKFPDLITLLARMGLKEDELKKIVGNNLLRAMREAEAVKDSLKSQMPYDEWISITPNASGCASNLYNTPLMSVEQSKVVAERVLSQEPLVDGHNDLPWQMRAYYYNKIEYANASLNSNLPHLHTDIARLRKGRVGAQFWADYVPCASQFKDSIRYSLQQTDLIKRITYKYNQTFEMAYSADDITRIFKSGKIASLIGLESGHAIESSLAVLRMMYSLGVRYMTLTHSCNTPWADSATPKDHPHNGLTDFGRTIVKEMNRIGMLIDLSHVSVKTMKDTLAVTRAPVIYSHSSASKFCNHERNVPDDVLDLVARNRGVVMVNFYSLYISCSNENATLEHVADHIMYIKRIAGINSVGLGSDYDGVCCVPKGLEDVSKFPDLIATLARRGLSEAELRKVVGGNLLRVFKEAEKVRDDLKSQKPFDVWLSPPANSTGCLSPDVSQ
;
A
#
# COMPACT_ATOMS: atom_id res chain seq x y z
N MET A 1 -125.78 28.03 7.30
CA MET A 1 -124.51 27.68 6.60
C MET A 1 -123.77 28.97 6.30
N GLY A 2 -122.44 28.99 6.43
CA GLY A 2 -121.58 30.05 5.91
C GLY A 2 -121.60 31.37 6.68
N GLU A 3 -120.67 31.53 7.62
CA GLU A 3 -120.28 32.85 8.13
C GLU A 3 -119.43 33.59 7.09
N LYS A 4 -119.59 34.91 6.99
CA LYS A 4 -118.56 35.83 6.49
C LYS A 4 -118.68 37.16 7.22
N GLY A 5 -117.69 37.48 8.05
CA GLY A 5 -117.41 38.84 8.51
C GLY A 5 -116.09 39.29 7.89
N GLU A 6 -116.05 40.50 7.34
CA GLU A 6 -114.83 41.11 6.83
C GLU A 6 -114.10 41.85 7.96
N PHE A 7 -112.77 41.88 7.91
CA PHE A 7 -111.93 42.65 8.84
C PHE A 7 -110.79 43.31 8.06
N GLU A 8 -110.59 44.62 8.26
CA GLU A 8 -109.45 45.37 7.74
C GLU A 8 -108.15 44.98 8.45
N ILE A 9 -107.03 45.01 7.71
CA ILE A 9 -105.67 44.95 8.26
C ILE A 9 -104.79 45.98 7.54
N GLN A 10 -104.02 46.75 8.31
CA GLN A 10 -103.14 47.83 7.81
C GLN A 10 -101.92 47.31 7.03
N GLU A 11 -101.42 48.13 6.10
CA GLU A 11 -100.09 47.94 5.52
C GLU A 11 -98.95 48.22 6.54
N VAL A 12 -97.83 47.50 6.40
CA VAL A 12 -96.59 47.76 7.14
C VAL A 12 -95.41 47.85 6.15
N PRO A 13 -94.62 48.95 6.12
CA PRO A 13 -93.64 49.18 5.06
C PRO A 13 -92.36 48.33 5.15
N THR A 14 -91.90 47.84 3.99
CA THR A 14 -90.89 46.78 3.84
C THR A 14 -89.43 47.24 3.98
N ARG A 15 -88.98 47.56 5.21
CA ARG A 15 -87.55 47.80 5.55
C ARG A 15 -86.69 46.51 5.49
N ARG A 16 -86.52 45.88 4.32
CA ARG A 16 -85.64 44.70 4.14
C ARG A 16 -84.70 44.69 2.91
N LYS A 17 -84.55 45.80 2.16
CA LYS A 17 -83.64 45.85 1.00
C LYS A 17 -82.15 46.09 1.31
N TRP A 18 -81.78 46.55 2.50
CA TRP A 18 -80.38 46.88 2.86
C TRP A 18 -79.70 45.91 3.85
N LEU A 19 -80.45 45.02 4.50
CA LEU A 19 -79.90 44.06 5.46
C LEU A 19 -78.99 43.01 4.82
N VAL A 20 -79.37 42.48 3.65
CA VAL A 20 -78.58 41.42 2.97
C VAL A 20 -77.23 41.95 2.45
N PRO A 21 -77.15 43.10 1.73
CA PRO A 21 -75.86 43.68 1.36
C PRO A 21 -74.98 44.04 2.56
N ALA A 22 -75.55 44.61 3.63
CA ALA A 22 -74.80 44.97 4.83
C ALA A 22 -74.22 43.75 5.56
N LEU A 23 -74.98 42.65 5.66
CA LEU A 23 -74.50 41.40 6.22
C LEU A 23 -73.42 40.74 5.36
N ILE A 24 -73.52 40.81 4.02
CA ILE A 24 -72.50 40.28 3.11
C ILE A 24 -71.21 41.10 3.21
N CYS A 25 -71.29 42.44 3.15
CA CYS A 25 -70.10 43.29 3.33
C CYS A 25 -69.48 43.13 4.73
N GLY A 26 -70.30 43.01 5.77
CA GLY A 26 -69.84 42.73 7.14
C GLY A 26 -69.14 41.38 7.26
N ALA A 27 -69.70 40.32 6.67
CA ALA A 27 -69.09 38.99 6.64
C ALA A 27 -67.78 38.97 5.83
N ILE A 28 -67.71 39.68 4.70
CA ILE A 28 -66.47 39.82 3.91
C ILE A 28 -65.42 40.61 4.70
N LEU A 29 -65.79 41.69 5.38
CA LEU A 29 -64.85 42.40 6.27
C LEU A 29 -64.36 41.51 7.42
N LEU A 30 -65.25 40.70 8.02
CA LEU A 30 -64.89 39.78 9.09
C LEU A 30 -63.96 38.67 8.60
N VAL A 31 -64.23 38.11 7.40
CA VAL A 31 -63.33 37.16 6.72
C VAL A 31 -61.98 37.81 6.42
N ILE A 32 -61.93 39.07 5.96
CA ILE A 32 -60.65 39.75 5.75
C ILE A 32 -59.92 39.99 7.08
N LEU A 33 -60.61 40.48 8.11
CA LEU A 33 -60.03 40.81 9.42
C LEU A 33 -59.65 39.59 10.27
N ILE A 34 -60.18 38.39 9.98
CA ILE A 34 -59.86 37.15 10.69
C ILE A 34 -58.99 36.24 9.81
N VAL A 35 -59.40 35.97 8.58
CA VAL A 35 -58.71 35.01 7.69
C VAL A 35 -57.44 35.61 7.09
N VAL A 36 -57.31 36.91 6.82
CA VAL A 36 -56.01 37.44 6.35
C VAL A 36 -54.96 37.40 7.47
N PRO A 37 -55.22 37.83 8.73
CA PRO A 37 -54.27 37.60 9.82
C PRO A 37 -54.00 36.13 10.14
N ILE A 38 -54.97 35.23 9.98
CA ILE A 38 -54.74 33.79 10.12
C ILE A 38 -53.90 33.23 8.96
N VAL A 39 -54.10 33.64 7.70
CA VAL A 39 -53.27 33.20 6.56
C VAL A 39 -51.87 33.81 6.64
N VAL A 40 -51.72 35.04 7.12
CA VAL A 40 -50.40 35.68 7.35
C VAL A 40 -49.68 35.10 8.57
N SER A 41 -50.39 34.57 9.58
CA SER A 41 -49.75 33.81 10.67
C SER A 41 -49.54 32.32 10.37
N GLN A 42 -50.31 31.75 9.43
CA GLN A 42 -50.07 30.42 8.85
C GLN A 42 -49.01 30.43 7.74
N GLN A 43 -48.66 31.59 7.19
CA GLN A 43 -47.31 31.87 6.70
C GLN A 43 -46.34 31.97 7.90
N GLY A 44 -46.20 30.84 8.61
CA GLY A 44 -45.13 30.64 9.56
C GLY A 44 -43.81 30.77 8.80
N HIS A 45 -43.14 31.89 8.98
CA HIS A 45 -41.84 32.16 8.38
C HIS A 45 -40.88 31.08 8.91
N ASP A 46 -40.52 30.11 8.07
CA ASP A 46 -39.83 28.90 8.48
C ASP A 46 -38.43 29.25 8.99
N SER A 47 -38.31 29.40 10.32
CA SER A 47 -37.24 30.17 10.97
C SER A 47 -35.87 29.51 10.90
N LYS A 48 -35.81 28.30 10.32
CA LYS A 48 -34.60 27.57 9.95
C LYS A 48 -33.92 28.15 8.69
N TYR A 49 -34.65 28.88 7.84
CA TYR A 49 -34.14 29.41 6.57
C TYR A 49 -34.14 30.94 6.53
N VAL A 50 -32.95 31.51 6.32
CA VAL A 50 -32.68 32.96 6.37
C VAL A 50 -32.11 33.53 5.06
N VAL A 51 -31.85 32.69 4.06
CA VAL A 51 -31.46 33.09 2.69
C VAL A 51 -32.37 32.40 1.68
N GLY A 52 -32.74 33.13 0.61
CA GLY A 52 -33.50 32.61 -0.51
C GLY A 52 -32.77 31.49 -1.25
N GLU A 53 -33.53 30.56 -1.85
CA GLU A 53 -32.98 29.35 -2.46
C GLU A 53 -32.06 29.64 -3.67
N GLU A 54 -32.42 30.63 -4.47
CA GLU A 54 -31.68 31.04 -5.67
C GLU A 54 -30.37 31.77 -5.31
N GLU A 55 -30.41 32.66 -4.31
CA GLU A 55 -29.22 33.32 -3.75
C GLU A 55 -28.28 32.30 -3.10
N ALA A 56 -28.84 31.38 -2.32
CA ALA A 56 -28.10 30.30 -1.67
C ALA A 56 -27.44 29.35 -2.68
N ARG A 57 -28.13 29.01 -3.79
CA ARG A 57 -27.56 28.15 -4.84
C ARG A 57 -26.48 28.85 -5.65
N LYS A 58 -26.63 30.15 -5.94
CA LYS A 58 -25.56 30.97 -6.53
C LYS A 58 -24.32 31.01 -5.64
N LEU A 59 -24.50 31.16 -4.32
CA LEU A 59 -23.40 31.12 -3.36
C LEU A 59 -22.74 29.72 -3.31
N ALA A 60 -23.52 28.64 -3.26
CA ALA A 60 -23.02 27.28 -3.28
C ALA A 60 -22.17 26.98 -4.52
N LEU A 61 -22.68 27.29 -5.71
CA LEU A 61 -21.96 27.07 -6.97
C LEU A 61 -20.72 27.97 -7.13
N LYS A 62 -20.70 29.16 -6.52
CA LYS A 62 -19.49 29.98 -6.41
C LYS A 62 -18.43 29.29 -5.55
N VAL A 63 -18.79 28.86 -4.34
CA VAL A 63 -17.89 28.19 -3.39
C VAL A 63 -17.27 26.93 -4.03
N LEU A 64 -18.09 26.09 -4.65
CA LEU A 64 -17.71 24.84 -5.33
C LEU A 64 -16.86 25.05 -6.61
N LYS A 65 -16.69 26.29 -7.07
CA LYS A 65 -15.77 26.66 -8.16
C LYS A 65 -14.43 27.19 -7.65
N GLU A 66 -14.40 27.74 -6.43
CA GLU A 66 -13.22 28.39 -5.86
C GLU A 66 -12.42 27.49 -4.90
N VAL A 67 -13.08 26.51 -4.26
CA VAL A 67 -12.47 25.53 -3.36
C VAL A 67 -12.85 24.12 -3.84
N PRO A 68 -11.92 23.15 -3.89
CA PRO A 68 -12.28 21.76 -4.19
C PRO A 68 -13.24 21.25 -3.12
N LEU A 69 -14.39 20.70 -3.53
CA LEU A 69 -15.13 19.83 -2.63
C LEU A 69 -14.30 18.57 -2.40
N ILE A 70 -13.94 18.32 -1.14
CA ILE A 70 -13.23 17.11 -0.74
C ILE A 70 -14.23 16.23 0.00
N ASP A 71 -14.66 15.17 -0.67
CA ASP A 71 -15.33 14.07 0.00
C ASP A 71 -14.27 13.07 0.48
N GLY A 72 -14.29 12.77 1.78
CA GLY A 72 -13.22 12.00 2.42
C GLY A 72 -13.50 10.54 2.68
N HIS A 73 -14.64 10.01 2.21
CA HIS A 73 -14.91 8.57 2.25
C HIS A 73 -15.88 8.14 1.15
N ASN A 74 -15.45 7.21 0.28
CA ASN A 74 -16.27 6.63 -0.79
C ASN A 74 -15.77 5.23 -1.17
N ASP A 75 -16.68 4.27 -1.21
CA ASP A 75 -16.38 2.83 -1.26
C ASP A 75 -16.55 2.19 -2.66
N LEU A 76 -16.50 3.03 -3.71
CA LEU A 76 -16.41 2.57 -5.10
C LEU A 76 -15.33 1.47 -5.33
N PRO A 77 -14.15 1.47 -4.69
CA PRO A 77 -13.17 0.39 -4.86
C PRO A 77 -13.66 -0.97 -4.37
N TRP A 78 -14.43 -1.03 -3.26
CA TRP A 78 -15.05 -2.27 -2.81
C TRP A 78 -16.10 -2.77 -3.80
N GLN A 79 -16.92 -1.87 -4.35
CA GLN A 79 -17.89 -2.24 -5.39
C GLN A 79 -17.24 -2.75 -6.68
N LEU A 80 -16.10 -2.17 -7.08
CA LEU A 80 -15.29 -2.67 -8.20
C LEU A 80 -14.71 -4.07 -7.91
N ARG A 81 -14.44 -4.41 -6.65
CA ARG A 81 -14.06 -5.77 -6.24
C ARG A 81 -15.26 -6.71 -6.26
N ALA A 82 -16.31 -6.38 -5.52
CA ALA A 82 -17.45 -7.25 -5.25
C ALA A 82 -18.24 -7.63 -6.51
N HIS A 83 -18.36 -6.72 -7.49
CA HIS A 83 -19.13 -6.96 -8.71
C HIS A 83 -18.29 -7.26 -9.95
N TYR A 84 -17.01 -6.89 -9.98
CA TYR A 84 -16.16 -7.01 -11.18
C TYR A 84 -14.79 -7.64 -10.92
N TYR A 85 -14.50 -8.13 -9.71
CA TYR A 85 -13.22 -8.73 -9.32
C TYR A 85 -12.01 -7.84 -9.65
N ASN A 86 -12.18 -6.51 -9.48
CA ASN A 86 -11.20 -5.47 -9.83
C ASN A 86 -10.74 -5.46 -11.31
N LYS A 87 -11.55 -6.03 -12.22
CA LYS A 87 -11.35 -6.00 -13.68
C LYS A 87 -12.03 -4.79 -14.31
N LEU A 88 -11.21 -3.81 -14.72
CA LEU A 88 -11.67 -2.52 -15.22
C LEU A 88 -12.02 -2.54 -16.71
N GLU A 89 -11.75 -3.63 -17.43
CA GLU A 89 -12.03 -3.82 -18.85
C GLU A 89 -13.47 -4.25 -19.14
N TYR A 90 -14.20 -4.77 -18.15
CA TYR A 90 -15.62 -5.08 -18.29
C TYR A 90 -16.43 -3.81 -18.55
N ALA A 91 -17.33 -3.83 -19.54
CA ALA A 91 -18.13 -2.65 -19.92
C ALA A 91 -18.96 -2.11 -18.74
N ASN A 92 -19.48 -2.99 -17.88
CA ASN A 92 -20.24 -2.61 -16.69
C ASN A 92 -19.38 -2.02 -15.55
N ALA A 93 -18.05 -2.21 -15.58
CA ALA A 93 -17.08 -1.54 -14.71
C ALA A 93 -16.62 -0.16 -15.25
N SER A 94 -17.27 0.33 -16.32
CA SER A 94 -16.95 1.63 -16.92
C SER A 94 -17.52 2.79 -16.10
N LEU A 95 -16.66 3.61 -15.51
CA LEU A 95 -17.09 4.81 -14.75
C LEU A 95 -17.62 5.94 -15.65
N ASN A 96 -17.54 5.77 -16.98
CA ASN A 96 -18.15 6.65 -17.98
C ASN A 96 -19.64 6.33 -18.23
N LEU A 97 -20.19 5.27 -17.62
CA LEU A 97 -21.59 4.85 -17.78
C LEU A 97 -22.29 4.85 -16.42
N PRO A 98 -23.59 5.23 -16.35
CA PRO A 98 -24.33 5.17 -15.09
C PRO A 98 -24.72 3.71 -14.75
N GLN A 99 -24.00 3.07 -13.82
CA GLN A 99 -24.48 1.84 -13.20
C GLN A 99 -25.70 2.13 -12.30
N LYS A 100 -26.71 1.24 -12.32
CA LYS A 100 -27.88 1.33 -11.43
C LYS A 100 -27.60 1.01 -9.96
N ILE A 101 -26.54 0.25 -9.69
CA ILE A 101 -26.19 -0.23 -8.34
C ILE A 101 -25.31 0.80 -7.60
N LEU A 102 -24.49 1.54 -8.36
CA LEU A 102 -23.53 2.47 -7.79
C LEU A 102 -24.12 3.86 -7.63
N HIS A 103 -23.71 4.55 -6.58
CA HIS A 103 -23.87 5.98 -6.39
C HIS A 103 -22.84 6.71 -7.27
N THR A 104 -21.61 6.22 -7.33
CA THR A 104 -20.49 6.95 -7.98
C THR A 104 -20.31 6.61 -9.46
N ASN A 105 -20.20 7.64 -10.30
CA ASN A 105 -19.64 7.57 -11.65
C ASN A 105 -19.09 8.95 -12.06
N ILE A 106 -18.34 9.04 -13.17
CA ILE A 106 -17.66 10.28 -13.60
C ILE A 106 -18.66 11.42 -13.88
N GLU A 107 -19.78 11.14 -14.54
CA GLU A 107 -20.79 12.17 -14.85
C GLU A 107 -21.38 12.78 -13.57
N ARG A 108 -21.71 11.94 -12.58
CA ARG A 108 -22.24 12.39 -11.29
C ARG A 108 -21.20 13.15 -10.47
N LEU A 109 -19.95 12.68 -10.41
CA LEU A 109 -18.86 13.38 -9.70
C LEU A 109 -18.66 14.80 -10.26
N ARG A 110 -18.72 14.95 -11.60
CA ARG A 110 -18.66 16.26 -12.27
C ARG A 110 -19.88 17.12 -11.94
N LYS A 111 -21.10 16.57 -11.98
CA LYS A 111 -22.34 17.26 -11.56
C LYS A 111 -22.33 17.67 -10.08
N GLY A 112 -21.67 16.89 -9.23
CA GLY A 112 -21.51 17.15 -7.80
C GLY A 112 -20.44 18.18 -7.46
N HIS A 113 -19.68 18.65 -8.46
CA HIS A 113 -18.50 19.51 -8.26
C HIS A 113 -17.42 18.92 -7.33
N VAL A 114 -17.30 17.58 -7.29
CA VAL A 114 -16.26 16.90 -6.50
C VAL A 114 -14.89 17.27 -7.04
N GLY A 115 -14.07 17.93 -6.21
CA GLY A 115 -12.71 18.37 -6.56
C GLY A 115 -11.63 17.40 -6.08
N ALA A 116 -11.90 16.67 -4.99
CA ALA A 116 -11.09 15.58 -4.51
C ALA A 116 -11.94 14.50 -3.84
N GLN A 117 -11.43 13.27 -3.88
CA GLN A 117 -12.07 12.09 -3.33
C GLN A 117 -11.01 11.24 -2.63
N PHE A 118 -11.18 10.95 -1.35
CA PHE A 118 -10.56 9.77 -0.77
C PHE A 118 -11.40 8.55 -1.13
N TRP A 119 -10.72 7.53 -1.64
CA TRP A 119 -11.28 6.25 -2.00
C TRP A 119 -10.94 5.24 -0.91
N ALA A 120 -11.95 4.48 -0.46
CA ALA A 120 -11.80 3.50 0.60
C ALA A 120 -10.97 2.29 0.12
N ASP A 121 -9.84 2.08 0.79
CA ASP A 121 -9.07 0.84 0.77
C ASP A 121 -9.61 -0.02 1.92
N TYR A 122 -10.81 -0.56 1.71
CA TYR A 122 -11.55 -1.38 2.67
C TYR A 122 -11.05 -2.83 2.71
N VAL A 123 -10.88 -3.36 3.92
CA VAL A 123 -10.41 -4.73 4.17
C VAL A 123 -11.37 -5.47 5.12
N PRO A 124 -12.08 -6.52 4.66
CA PRO A 124 -13.02 -7.25 5.50
C PRO A 124 -12.40 -7.81 6.79
N CYS A 125 -13.03 -7.55 7.94
CA CYS A 125 -12.59 -8.03 9.26
C CYS A 125 -12.30 -9.54 9.32
N ALA A 126 -13.00 -10.35 8.51
CA ALA A 126 -12.80 -11.81 8.42
C ALA A 126 -11.41 -12.21 7.87
N SER A 127 -10.64 -11.28 7.29
CA SER A 127 -9.24 -11.47 6.84
C SER A 127 -8.20 -11.22 7.93
N GLN A 128 -8.59 -10.71 9.11
CA GLN A 128 -7.66 -10.44 10.21
C GLN A 128 -6.95 -11.74 10.63
N TYR A 129 -5.63 -11.66 10.83
CA TYR A 129 -4.73 -12.82 11.04
C TYR A 129 -4.66 -13.82 9.87
N LYS A 130 -5.07 -13.41 8.65
CA LYS A 130 -5.07 -14.22 7.44
C LYS A 130 -4.38 -13.49 6.29
N ASP A 131 -5.14 -12.65 5.57
CA ASP A 131 -4.78 -12.10 4.27
C ASP A 131 -5.16 -10.61 4.13
N SER A 132 -5.26 -9.89 5.26
CA SER A 132 -5.63 -8.47 5.29
C SER A 132 -4.71 -7.58 4.44
N ILE A 133 -3.38 -7.82 4.48
CA ILE A 133 -2.43 -7.10 3.61
C ILE A 133 -2.73 -7.35 2.12
N ARG A 134 -3.11 -8.58 1.75
CA ARG A 134 -3.39 -8.97 0.37
C ARG A 134 -4.64 -8.28 -0.18
N PHE A 135 -5.68 -8.12 0.64
CA PHE A 135 -6.84 -7.29 0.31
C PHE A 135 -6.43 -5.83 0.08
N ALA A 136 -5.72 -5.21 1.04
CA ALA A 136 -5.34 -3.80 0.94
C ALA A 136 -4.52 -3.50 -0.33
N LEU A 137 -3.48 -4.29 -0.59
CA LEU A 137 -2.64 -4.13 -1.78
C LEU A 137 -3.42 -4.26 -3.10
N GLN A 138 -4.50 -5.05 -3.13
CA GLN A 138 -5.38 -5.18 -4.30
C GLN A 138 -6.34 -3.98 -4.45
N GLN A 139 -6.83 -3.42 -3.35
CA GLN A 139 -7.71 -2.24 -3.38
C GLN A 139 -6.91 -0.96 -3.71
N ALA A 140 -5.75 -0.75 -3.09
CA ALA A 140 -4.81 0.31 -3.47
C ALA A 140 -4.37 0.23 -4.95
N ASP A 141 -4.18 -0.98 -5.49
CA ASP A 141 -3.87 -1.20 -6.91
C ASP A 141 -5.06 -0.88 -7.83
N VAL A 142 -6.31 -1.25 -7.49
CA VAL A 142 -7.47 -0.87 -8.33
C VAL A 142 -7.72 0.65 -8.33
N ILE A 143 -7.51 1.35 -7.20
CA ILE A 143 -7.63 2.81 -7.12
C ILE A 143 -6.64 3.49 -8.07
N LYS A 144 -5.38 3.04 -8.07
CA LYS A 144 -4.36 3.49 -9.02
C LYS A 144 -4.71 3.14 -10.46
N ARG A 145 -5.15 1.90 -10.74
CA ARG A 145 -5.48 1.45 -12.10
C ARG A 145 -6.67 2.21 -12.69
N PHE A 146 -7.73 2.52 -11.93
CA PHE A 146 -8.83 3.33 -12.48
C PHE A 146 -8.43 4.80 -12.62
N THR A 147 -7.68 5.36 -11.66
CA THR A 147 -7.15 6.74 -11.78
C THR A 147 -6.24 6.88 -13.00
N HIS A 148 -5.41 5.89 -13.31
CA HIS A 148 -4.61 5.84 -14.52
C HIS A 148 -5.44 5.59 -15.80
N LYS A 149 -6.50 4.76 -15.74
CA LYS A 149 -7.38 4.47 -16.88
C LYS A 149 -8.16 5.71 -17.34
N TYR A 150 -8.62 6.54 -16.41
CA TYR A 150 -9.39 7.75 -16.68
C TYR A 150 -8.58 9.02 -16.32
N ASN A 151 -7.31 9.06 -16.73
CA ASN A 151 -6.34 10.10 -16.31
C ASN A 151 -6.65 11.52 -16.82
N ASP A 152 -7.56 11.68 -17.79
CA ASP A 152 -8.14 12.98 -18.18
C ASP A 152 -9.11 13.53 -17.12
N THR A 153 -9.67 12.67 -16.26
CA THR A 153 -10.59 13.05 -15.17
C THR A 153 -9.92 13.01 -13.81
N PHE A 154 -9.15 11.97 -13.51
CA PHE A 154 -8.53 11.78 -12.19
C PHE A 154 -7.01 11.92 -12.24
N GLU A 155 -6.42 12.28 -11.10
CA GLU A 155 -4.98 12.23 -10.88
C GLU A 155 -4.70 11.90 -9.40
N MET A 156 -3.68 11.10 -9.10
CA MET A 156 -3.35 10.76 -7.71
C MET A 156 -2.78 11.98 -6.98
N ALA A 157 -3.32 12.29 -5.81
CA ALA A 157 -2.80 13.29 -4.90
C ALA A 157 -2.14 12.66 -3.68
N TYR A 158 -1.01 13.22 -3.27
CA TYR A 158 -0.22 12.73 -2.13
C TYR A 158 0.01 13.79 -1.05
N THR A 159 -0.37 15.04 -1.33
CA THR A 159 -0.23 16.21 -0.45
C THR A 159 -1.44 17.14 -0.60
N ALA A 160 -1.65 18.05 0.35
CA ALA A 160 -2.66 19.11 0.25
C ALA A 160 -2.44 20.01 -0.99
N ASN A 161 -1.17 20.20 -1.38
CA ASN A 161 -0.80 20.98 -2.55
C ASN A 161 -1.10 20.26 -3.87
N ASP A 162 -1.03 18.92 -3.91
CA ASP A 162 -1.50 18.14 -5.06
C ASP A 162 -2.99 18.29 -5.28
N ILE A 163 -3.80 18.23 -4.21
CA ILE A 163 -5.26 18.39 -4.29
C ILE A 163 -5.61 19.71 -4.99
N GLU A 164 -5.04 20.82 -4.51
CA GLU A 164 -5.28 22.13 -5.11
C GLU A 164 -4.75 22.24 -6.55
N ARG A 165 -3.59 21.64 -6.85
CA ARG A 165 -2.97 21.64 -8.19
C ARG A 165 -3.84 20.89 -9.20
N ILE A 166 -4.34 19.72 -8.81
CA ILE A 166 -5.16 18.84 -9.66
C ILE A 166 -6.54 19.46 -9.89
N PHE A 167 -7.16 20.04 -8.85
CA PHE A 167 -8.40 20.80 -8.96
C PHE A 167 -8.28 22.02 -9.89
N LYS A 168 -7.20 22.81 -9.75
CA LYS A 168 -6.92 23.96 -10.64
C LYS A 168 -6.71 23.54 -12.10
N ASN A 169 -6.25 22.30 -12.33
CA ASN A 169 -6.14 21.69 -13.66
C ASN A 169 -7.46 21.09 -14.19
N GLY A 170 -8.59 21.26 -13.50
CA GLY A 170 -9.89 20.75 -13.92
C GLY A 170 -10.08 19.25 -13.72
N LYS A 171 -9.23 18.59 -12.93
CA LYS A 171 -9.32 17.16 -12.58
C LYS A 171 -9.80 16.96 -11.16
N ILE A 172 -10.17 15.73 -10.84
CA ILE A 172 -10.52 15.26 -9.49
C ILE A 172 -9.27 14.61 -8.88
N ALA A 173 -8.87 15.06 -7.69
CA ALA A 173 -7.76 14.46 -6.94
C ALA A 173 -8.19 13.15 -6.27
N SER A 174 -7.58 12.03 -6.68
CA SER A 174 -7.76 10.71 -6.05
C SER A 174 -6.78 10.52 -4.91
N LEU A 175 -7.26 10.16 -3.72
CA LEU A 175 -6.43 9.75 -2.57
C LEU A 175 -6.84 8.36 -2.09
N ILE A 176 -5.95 7.68 -1.36
CA ILE A 176 -6.20 6.34 -0.79
C ILE A 176 -6.32 6.47 0.74
N GLY A 177 -7.40 5.93 1.31
CA GLY A 177 -7.62 5.87 2.75
C GLY A 177 -7.83 4.43 3.21
N LEU A 178 -6.93 3.92 4.07
CA LEU A 178 -6.91 2.52 4.50
C LEU A 178 -7.90 2.31 5.66
N GLU A 179 -9.08 1.80 5.35
CA GLU A 179 -10.22 1.71 6.28
C GLU A 179 -10.13 0.46 7.19
N SER A 180 -8.94 0.11 7.68
CA SER A 180 -8.73 -1.08 8.50
C SER A 180 -7.34 -1.12 9.14
N GLY A 181 -7.25 -0.87 10.45
CA GLY A 181 -6.00 -1.06 11.20
C GLY A 181 -5.49 -2.51 11.19
N HIS A 182 -6.33 -3.51 10.98
CA HIS A 182 -5.87 -4.89 10.78
C HIS A 182 -5.11 -5.11 9.47
N ALA A 183 -5.24 -4.22 8.48
CA ALA A 183 -4.49 -4.29 7.23
C ALA A 183 -2.99 -4.02 7.38
N ILE A 184 -2.53 -3.49 8.52
CA ILE A 184 -1.09 -3.43 8.85
C ILE A 184 -0.61 -4.66 9.65
N GLU A 185 -1.50 -5.61 9.99
CA GLU A 185 -1.22 -6.86 10.72
C GLU A 185 -0.31 -6.68 11.95
N SER A 186 -0.51 -5.58 12.68
CA SER A 186 0.31 -5.16 13.83
C SER A 186 1.80 -4.99 13.51
N SER A 187 2.12 -4.44 12.33
CA SER A 187 3.48 -4.20 11.85
C SER A 187 3.67 -2.77 11.35
N LEU A 188 4.56 -2.02 12.01
CA LEU A 188 4.89 -0.64 11.66
C LEU A 188 5.59 -0.54 10.29
N ALA A 189 6.31 -1.60 9.87
CA ALA A 189 6.86 -1.71 8.53
C ALA A 189 5.77 -1.74 7.43
N VAL A 190 4.66 -2.45 7.67
CA VAL A 190 3.54 -2.49 6.74
C VAL A 190 2.85 -1.12 6.69
N LEU A 191 2.64 -0.46 7.82
CA LEU A 191 2.15 0.93 7.88
C LEU A 191 3.00 1.90 7.04
N ARG A 192 4.33 1.83 7.16
CA ARG A 192 5.27 2.60 6.32
C ARG A 192 5.07 2.31 4.83
N MET A 193 4.97 1.04 4.47
CA MET A 193 4.80 0.63 3.08
C MET A 193 3.45 1.03 2.48
N MET A 194 2.38 1.00 3.26
CA MET A 194 1.07 1.55 2.87
C MET A 194 1.19 3.06 2.57
N TYR A 195 1.93 3.82 3.38
CA TYR A 195 2.21 5.23 3.09
C TYR A 195 3.03 5.43 1.80
N ASP A 196 4.10 4.65 1.61
CA ASP A 196 4.95 4.69 0.41
C ASP A 196 4.14 4.39 -0.87
N ILE A 197 3.21 3.44 -0.84
CA ILE A 197 2.34 3.17 -1.99
C ILE A 197 1.21 4.20 -2.18
N GLY A 198 1.00 5.13 -1.24
CA GLY A 198 0.09 6.28 -1.43
C GLY A 198 -1.06 6.43 -0.45
N VAL A 199 -1.18 5.59 0.59
CA VAL A 199 -2.19 5.73 1.64
C VAL A 199 -1.95 7.02 2.43
N ARG A 200 -3.00 7.82 2.66
CA ARG A 200 -2.91 9.13 3.34
C ARG A 200 -3.76 9.28 4.60
N TYR A 201 -4.74 8.39 4.83
CA TYR A 201 -5.25 8.11 6.19
C TYR A 201 -5.26 6.61 6.46
N MET A 202 -5.24 6.22 7.73
CA MET A 202 -5.66 4.88 8.16
C MET A 202 -6.67 4.98 9.30
N THR A 203 -7.78 4.27 9.16
CA THR A 203 -8.81 4.10 10.19
C THR A 203 -8.36 3.01 11.15
N LEU A 204 -8.20 3.33 12.44
CA LEU A 204 -7.46 2.45 13.36
C LEU A 204 -8.14 1.09 13.63
N THR A 205 -9.46 1.01 13.41
CA THR A 205 -10.25 -0.22 13.40
C THR A 205 -11.28 -0.15 12.27
N HIS A 206 -11.90 -1.27 11.93
CA HIS A 206 -13.22 -1.27 11.29
C HIS A 206 -14.24 -1.75 12.35
N SER A 207 -15.29 -2.48 11.96
CA SER A 207 -16.24 -3.18 12.85
C SER A 207 -15.63 -4.38 13.62
N CYS A 208 -14.34 -4.32 13.95
CA CYS A 208 -13.57 -5.32 14.68
C CYS A 208 -12.34 -4.66 15.33
N ASN A 209 -11.97 -5.13 16.53
CA ASN A 209 -10.76 -4.71 17.23
C ASN A 209 -9.51 -5.12 16.45
N THR A 210 -8.37 -4.50 16.75
CA THR A 210 -7.04 -5.02 16.42
C THR A 210 -6.35 -5.52 17.70
N PRO A 211 -5.17 -6.17 17.64
CA PRO A 211 -4.33 -6.44 18.82
C PRO A 211 -3.88 -5.20 19.63
N TRP A 212 -4.29 -3.99 19.24
CA TRP A 212 -3.77 -2.75 19.80
C TRP A 212 -4.76 -1.58 19.86
N ALA A 213 -6.00 -1.72 19.37
CA ALA A 213 -7.07 -0.73 19.45
C ALA A 213 -8.46 -1.37 19.46
N ASP A 214 -9.35 -0.88 20.33
CA ASP A 214 -10.76 -1.30 20.39
C ASP A 214 -11.65 -0.58 19.35
N SER A 215 -12.58 -1.31 18.77
CA SER A 215 -13.60 -0.80 17.84
C SER A 215 -14.88 -0.35 18.55
N THR A 216 -15.84 0.22 17.81
CA THR A 216 -17.20 0.44 18.32
C THR A 216 -17.98 -0.85 18.56
N THR A 217 -17.59 -1.97 17.94
CA THR A 217 -18.41 -3.19 17.90
C THR A 217 -18.21 -4.05 19.16
N PRO A 218 -19.26 -4.57 19.82
CA PRO A 218 -19.21 -4.74 21.28
C PRO A 218 -18.61 -6.06 21.80
N ASP A 219 -18.33 -7.04 20.94
CA ASP A 219 -18.22 -8.45 21.35
C ASP A 219 -17.01 -8.77 22.25
N ILE A 220 -15.93 -7.98 22.18
CA ILE A 220 -14.86 -7.96 23.20
C ILE A 220 -14.37 -6.53 23.37
N LYS A 221 -14.03 -6.12 24.61
CA LYS A 221 -13.19 -4.95 24.89
C LYS A 221 -11.84 -5.45 25.39
N ASP A 222 -10.90 -5.59 24.47
CA ASP A 222 -9.61 -6.22 24.75
C ASP A 222 -8.66 -5.28 25.50
N HIS A 223 -8.71 -3.97 25.17
CA HIS A 223 -7.67 -3.01 25.59
C HIS A 223 -8.20 -1.86 26.47
N ASN A 224 -9.51 -1.59 26.44
CA ASN A 224 -10.16 -0.37 26.93
C ASN A 224 -9.53 0.92 26.34
N GLY A 225 -9.31 0.94 25.02
CA GLY A 225 -8.71 2.09 24.32
C GLY A 225 -7.64 1.67 23.30
N ILE A 226 -6.38 2.05 23.55
CA ILE A 226 -5.20 1.57 22.78
C ILE A 226 -4.09 1.02 23.69
N THR A 227 -3.40 -0.02 23.21
CA THR A 227 -2.21 -0.57 23.90
C THR A 227 -0.98 0.29 23.67
N GLU A 228 0.11 0.03 24.40
CA GLU A 228 1.43 0.64 24.14
C GLU A 228 1.89 0.47 22.68
N PHE A 229 1.54 -0.64 22.01
CA PHE A 229 1.81 -0.79 20.58
C PHE A 229 0.92 0.14 19.73
N GLY A 230 -0.36 0.30 20.09
CA GLY A 230 -1.26 1.26 19.45
C GLY A 230 -0.75 2.71 19.54
N LYS A 231 -0.11 3.08 20.65
CA LYS A 231 0.58 4.37 20.81
C LYS A 231 1.74 4.53 19.81
N LYS A 232 2.49 3.45 19.52
CA LYS A 232 3.54 3.44 18.48
C LYS A 232 2.96 3.58 17.07
N VAL A 233 1.82 2.94 16.77
CA VAL A 233 1.09 3.12 15.50
C VAL A 233 0.73 4.60 15.32
N VAL A 234 0.10 5.23 16.32
CA VAL A 234 -0.27 6.65 16.30
C VAL A 234 0.95 7.56 16.07
N TRP A 235 2.06 7.33 16.77
CA TRP A 235 3.27 8.15 16.60
C TRP A 235 4.00 7.92 15.28
N GLU A 236 3.99 6.70 14.73
CA GLU A 236 4.54 6.41 13.39
C GLU A 236 3.67 7.07 12.30
N MET A 237 2.33 7.10 12.46
CA MET A 237 1.44 7.87 11.58
C MET A 237 1.73 9.37 11.64
N ASN A 238 1.94 9.95 12.84
CA ASN A 238 2.39 11.34 12.98
C ASN A 238 3.75 11.57 12.29
N ARG A 239 4.72 10.66 12.44
CA ARG A 239 6.05 10.74 11.83
C ARG A 239 6.00 10.63 10.29
N LEU A 240 5.07 9.85 9.75
CA LEU A 240 4.83 9.72 8.31
C LEU A 240 4.09 10.91 7.71
N GLY A 241 3.30 11.64 8.51
CA GLY A 241 2.29 12.57 7.99
C GLY A 241 1.12 11.83 7.35
N MET A 242 0.72 10.70 7.95
CA MET A 242 -0.54 10.02 7.65
C MET A 242 -1.61 10.52 8.62
N PHE A 243 -2.78 10.87 8.12
CA PHE A 243 -3.94 11.15 8.97
C PHE A 243 -4.33 9.92 9.78
N ILE A 244 -4.65 10.14 11.05
CA ILE A 244 -5.27 9.14 11.90
C ILE A 244 -6.78 9.34 11.79
N ASP A 245 -7.48 8.32 11.31
CA ASP A 245 -8.93 8.32 11.24
C ASP A 245 -9.54 7.57 12.45
N LEU A 246 -10.47 8.25 13.12
CA LEU A 246 -11.15 7.84 14.36
C LEU A 246 -12.63 7.50 14.14
N SER A 247 -13.09 7.40 12.89
CA SER A 247 -14.29 6.62 12.61
C SER A 247 -14.08 5.13 12.96
N HIS A 248 -15.16 4.38 13.23
CA HIS A 248 -15.16 2.97 13.72
C HIS A 248 -14.49 2.66 15.08
N VAL A 249 -13.70 3.55 15.68
CA VAL A 249 -13.00 3.24 16.94
C VAL A 249 -13.88 3.45 18.18
N SER A 250 -13.58 2.76 19.29
CA SER A 250 -14.31 2.94 20.55
C SER A 250 -14.17 4.36 21.11
N PHE A 251 -15.13 4.83 21.92
CA PHE A 251 -15.03 6.13 22.59
C PHE A 251 -13.81 6.26 23.53
N ALA A 252 -13.25 5.15 24.03
CA ALA A 252 -12.00 5.15 24.77
C ALA A 252 -10.82 5.39 23.81
N THR A 253 -10.77 4.65 22.70
CA THR A 253 -9.78 4.78 21.63
C THR A 253 -9.75 6.19 21.04
N MET A 254 -10.91 6.83 20.83
CA MET A 254 -10.98 8.24 20.41
C MET A 254 -10.22 9.16 21.38
N LYS A 255 -10.43 8.98 22.69
CA LYS A 255 -9.87 9.83 23.75
C LYS A 255 -8.39 9.58 23.96
N ASP A 256 -7.96 8.32 23.96
CA ASP A 256 -6.54 7.96 24.09
C ASP A 256 -5.72 8.54 22.94
N VAL A 257 -6.20 8.41 21.69
CA VAL A 257 -5.49 8.94 20.51
C VAL A 257 -5.42 10.46 20.58
N LEU A 258 -6.54 11.14 20.86
CA LEU A 258 -6.60 12.61 21.00
C LEU A 258 -5.69 13.12 22.13
N ALA A 259 -5.38 12.30 23.14
CA ALA A 259 -4.47 12.66 24.22
C ALA A 259 -2.97 12.49 23.88
N ILE A 260 -2.60 11.74 22.83
CA ILE A 260 -1.19 11.45 22.49
C ILE A 260 -0.74 11.86 21.08
N THR A 261 -1.67 12.15 20.17
CA THR A 261 -1.35 12.51 18.78
C THR A 261 -0.79 13.93 18.69
N LYS A 262 0.26 14.10 17.89
CA LYS A 262 0.89 15.40 17.60
C LYS A 262 0.26 16.13 16.42
N ALA A 263 -0.48 15.41 15.57
CA ALA A 263 -1.14 15.94 14.38
C ALA A 263 -2.67 15.97 14.53
N PRO A 264 -3.39 16.82 13.76
CA PRO A 264 -4.83 16.76 13.66
C PRO A 264 -5.33 15.39 13.19
N VAL A 265 -6.35 14.86 13.87
CA VAL A 265 -7.06 13.64 13.47
C VAL A 265 -8.20 13.98 12.50
N ILE A 266 -8.73 12.95 11.84
CA ILE A 266 -10.01 13.03 11.13
C ILE A 266 -11.00 12.01 11.70
N TYR A 267 -12.26 12.22 11.38
CA TYR A 267 -13.28 11.17 11.34
C TYR A 267 -13.78 11.16 9.90
N SER A 268 -13.34 10.20 9.08
CA SER A 268 -13.53 10.25 7.62
C SER A 268 -15.01 10.19 7.20
N HIS A 269 -15.85 9.62 8.05
CA HIS A 269 -17.28 9.38 7.84
C HIS A 269 -18.01 9.12 9.18
N SER A 270 -18.17 10.14 10.04
CA SER A 270 -18.95 10.05 11.30
C SER A 270 -19.81 11.30 11.57
N SER A 271 -20.99 11.09 12.17
CA SER A 271 -21.96 12.17 12.48
C SER A 271 -22.03 12.47 13.99
N ALA A 272 -22.85 13.44 14.42
CA ALA A 272 -22.93 13.88 15.83
C ALA A 272 -23.80 12.97 16.71
N TYR A 273 -23.25 12.44 17.81
CA TYR A 273 -23.93 11.48 18.70
C TYR A 273 -25.17 12.07 19.40
N SER A 274 -25.11 13.34 19.79
CA SER A 274 -26.18 14.01 20.54
C SER A 274 -27.45 14.28 19.72
N LEU A 275 -27.41 14.11 18.40
CA LEU A 275 -28.61 14.06 17.54
C LEU A 275 -29.03 12.62 17.23
N ARG A 276 -28.06 11.71 17.03
CA ARG A 276 -28.29 10.28 16.81
C ARG A 276 -27.34 9.44 17.66
N ASP A 277 -27.92 8.86 18.71
CA ASP A 277 -27.35 7.95 19.69
C ASP A 277 -26.93 6.60 19.07
N HIS A 278 -25.78 6.60 18.41
CA HIS A 278 -25.20 5.47 17.71
C HIS A 278 -23.68 5.48 17.84
N GLU A 279 -23.04 4.35 18.16
CA GLU A 279 -21.62 4.31 18.58
C GLU A 279 -20.62 4.77 17.50
N ARG A 280 -20.99 4.68 16.21
CA ARG A 280 -20.24 5.27 15.07
C ARG A 280 -20.23 6.81 15.03
N ASN A 281 -21.02 7.48 15.87
CA ASN A 281 -21.14 8.94 15.93
C ASN A 281 -20.32 9.53 17.09
N VAL A 282 -19.81 10.75 16.90
CA VAL A 282 -18.86 11.40 17.81
C VAL A 282 -19.58 12.08 18.99
N PRO A 283 -19.25 11.75 20.26
CA PRO A 283 -19.83 12.38 21.45
C PRO A 283 -19.38 13.83 21.69
N ASP A 284 -20.20 14.57 22.44
CA ASP A 284 -20.06 16.00 22.72
C ASP A 284 -18.74 16.42 23.41
N ASP A 285 -18.13 15.55 24.20
CA ASP A 285 -16.83 15.77 24.83
C ASP A 285 -15.67 15.47 23.86
N VAL A 286 -15.81 14.40 23.07
CA VAL A 286 -14.88 14.07 21.98
C VAL A 286 -14.88 15.14 20.88
N LEU A 287 -16.02 15.76 20.56
CA LEU A 287 -16.10 16.91 19.65
C LEU A 287 -15.25 18.10 20.13
N LYS A 288 -15.25 18.37 21.45
CA LYS A 288 -14.45 19.45 22.08
C LYS A 288 -12.96 19.10 22.12
N LEU A 289 -12.62 17.83 22.34
CA LEU A 289 -11.24 17.33 22.22
C LEU A 289 -10.73 17.40 20.77
N THR A 290 -11.58 17.09 19.79
CA THR A 290 -11.27 17.19 18.35
C THR A 290 -10.99 18.64 17.94
N ALA A 291 -11.82 19.58 18.40
CA ALA A 291 -11.58 21.02 18.21
C ALA A 291 -10.24 21.47 18.83
N SER A 292 -9.91 20.96 20.03
CA SER A 292 -8.64 21.25 20.71
C SER A 292 -7.42 20.67 19.97
N ASN A 293 -7.56 19.48 19.41
CA ASN A 293 -6.58 18.84 18.51
C ASN A 293 -6.54 19.47 17.09
N ARG A 294 -7.53 20.32 16.75
CA ARG A 294 -7.73 20.96 15.44
C ARG A 294 -8.12 20.03 14.30
N GLY A 295 -8.54 18.80 14.64
CA GLY A 295 -9.02 17.77 13.72
C GLY A 295 -10.32 18.13 13.00
N VAL A 296 -10.83 17.22 12.16
CA VAL A 296 -12.04 17.45 11.35
C VAL A 296 -12.99 16.26 11.46
N VAL A 297 -14.25 16.52 11.83
CA VAL A 297 -15.33 15.52 11.78
C VAL A 297 -16.07 15.67 10.45
N MET A 298 -16.04 14.62 9.62
CA MET A 298 -16.65 14.64 8.30
C MET A 298 -17.96 13.86 8.30
N VAL A 299 -19.06 14.56 7.99
CA VAL A 299 -20.42 14.06 8.26
C VAL A 299 -20.82 12.97 7.26
N ASN A 300 -21.31 11.86 7.81
CA ASN A 300 -21.67 10.61 7.15
C ASN A 300 -23.11 10.62 6.63
N PHE A 301 -23.36 10.08 5.43
CA PHE A 301 -24.70 10.06 4.82
C PHE A 301 -25.40 8.68 4.91
N TYR A 302 -25.18 7.89 5.96
CA TYR A 302 -25.94 6.66 6.23
C TYR A 302 -27.19 6.94 7.08
N ASN A 303 -28.36 6.45 6.63
CA ASN A 303 -29.63 6.67 7.34
C ASN A 303 -29.59 6.28 8.83
N LEU A 304 -28.93 5.17 9.19
CA LEU A 304 -28.86 4.70 10.58
C LEU A 304 -28.02 5.57 11.52
N TYR A 305 -27.08 6.34 10.96
CA TYR A 305 -26.20 7.25 11.70
C TYR A 305 -26.73 8.69 11.72
N ILE A 306 -27.69 9.01 10.84
CA ILE A 306 -28.39 10.31 10.78
C ILE A 306 -29.76 10.27 11.49
N ASN A 307 -30.45 9.13 11.50
CA ASN A 307 -31.77 8.98 12.10
C ASN A 307 -31.93 7.63 12.82
N LYS A 308 -32.97 7.51 13.66
CA LYS A 308 -33.31 6.27 14.38
C LYS A 308 -33.99 5.22 13.49
N THR A 309 -34.62 5.64 12.40
CA THR A 309 -35.33 4.74 11.47
C THR A 309 -34.48 4.47 10.23
N ARG A 310 -34.20 3.19 9.94
CA ARG A 310 -33.40 2.73 8.78
C ARG A 310 -33.88 3.29 7.44
N ASP A 311 -35.20 3.35 7.29
CA ASP A 311 -35.87 3.53 6.00
C ASP A 311 -36.12 5.02 5.66
N TYR A 312 -35.76 5.95 6.56
CA TYR A 312 -35.99 7.38 6.34
C TYR A 312 -34.98 8.28 7.05
N ALA A 313 -34.12 8.93 6.27
CA ALA A 313 -33.45 10.17 6.64
C ALA A 313 -33.55 11.18 5.49
N SER A 314 -33.29 12.47 5.74
CA SER A 314 -33.28 13.51 4.71
C SER A 314 -32.06 14.44 4.78
N ILE A 315 -31.82 15.17 3.70
CA ILE A 315 -30.74 16.16 3.54
C ILE A 315 -30.77 17.24 4.63
N GLU A 316 -31.94 17.62 5.15
CA GLU A 316 -32.10 18.56 6.27
C GLU A 316 -31.53 18.00 7.58
N GLN A 317 -31.61 16.69 7.80
CA GLN A 317 -31.07 16.06 9.00
C GLN A 317 -29.53 15.98 8.93
N VAL A 318 -28.96 15.71 7.74
CA VAL A 318 -27.52 15.81 7.50
C VAL A 318 -27.01 17.24 7.74
N ALA A 319 -27.74 18.25 7.25
CA ALA A 319 -27.44 19.65 7.52
C ALA A 319 -27.54 19.98 9.04
N ASP A 320 -28.50 19.40 9.76
CA ASP A 320 -28.59 19.57 11.23
C ASP A 320 -27.39 18.96 11.97
N HIS A 321 -26.85 17.80 11.54
CA HIS A 321 -25.59 17.28 12.10
C HIS A 321 -24.40 18.20 11.82
N ILE A 322 -24.25 18.72 10.59
CA ILE A 322 -23.21 19.71 10.24
C ILE A 322 -23.32 20.95 11.12
N MET A 323 -24.53 21.47 11.30
CA MET A 323 -24.82 22.64 12.13
C MET A 323 -24.60 22.39 13.62
N TYR A 324 -24.86 21.17 14.10
CA TYR A 324 -24.63 20.79 15.49
C TYR A 324 -23.13 20.68 15.80
N ILE A 325 -22.33 20.08 14.93
CA ILE A 325 -20.87 20.03 15.10
C ILE A 325 -20.28 21.45 15.02
N ARG A 326 -20.75 22.28 14.08
CA ARG A 326 -20.41 23.72 14.02
C ARG A 326 -20.74 24.46 15.32
N LYS A 327 -21.81 24.09 16.02
CA LYS A 327 -22.21 24.67 17.32
C LYS A 327 -21.36 24.17 18.50
N VAL A 328 -20.95 22.90 18.52
CA VAL A 328 -20.25 22.27 19.66
C VAL A 328 -18.72 22.36 19.56
N ALA A 329 -18.16 22.15 18.37
CA ALA A 329 -16.72 22.19 18.10
C ALA A 329 -16.30 23.54 17.48
N GLY A 330 -17.10 24.07 16.55
CA GLY A 330 -16.77 25.24 15.74
C GLY A 330 -16.70 24.92 14.24
N VAL A 331 -16.90 25.92 13.38
CA VAL A 331 -16.99 25.73 11.91
C VAL A 331 -15.68 25.23 11.27
N ASP A 332 -14.54 25.43 11.93
CA ASP A 332 -13.22 24.99 11.45
C ASP A 332 -12.99 23.47 11.56
N TYR A 333 -13.88 22.72 12.21
CA TYR A 333 -13.66 21.30 12.55
C TYR A 333 -14.73 20.38 11.92
N VAL A 334 -15.39 20.84 10.85
CA VAL A 334 -16.46 20.11 10.14
C VAL A 334 -16.06 19.89 8.68
N GLY A 335 -16.39 18.73 8.11
CA GLY A 335 -16.19 18.41 6.69
C GLY A 335 -17.27 17.47 6.14
N LEU A 336 -17.01 16.87 4.98
CA LEU A 336 -17.92 15.96 4.26
C LEU A 336 -17.26 14.59 4.06
N GLY A 337 -18.01 13.53 4.34
CA GLY A 337 -17.49 12.16 4.43
C GLY A 337 -18.59 11.17 4.10
N SER A 338 -18.97 11.13 2.83
CA SER A 338 -20.31 10.73 2.38
C SER A 338 -20.69 9.29 2.71
N ASP A 339 -19.73 8.36 2.71
CA ASP A 339 -19.97 6.91 2.81
C ASP A 339 -20.69 6.33 1.57
N TYR A 340 -20.74 7.08 0.46
CA TYR A 340 -21.33 6.60 -0.80
C TYR A 340 -20.66 5.30 -1.27
N ASP A 341 -21.47 4.42 -1.84
CA ASP A 341 -21.11 3.06 -2.26
C ASP A 341 -20.74 2.06 -1.14
N GLY A 342 -20.56 2.48 0.11
CA GLY A 342 -20.39 1.58 1.26
C GLY A 342 -21.72 1.22 1.96
N VAL A 343 -22.73 2.08 1.82
CA VAL A 343 -23.99 2.01 2.57
C VAL A 343 -25.17 1.45 1.77
N CYS A 344 -26.10 0.78 2.46
CA CYS A 344 -27.28 0.18 1.83
C CYS A 344 -28.48 1.13 1.65
N CYS A 345 -28.45 2.34 2.23
CA CYS A 345 -29.46 3.38 2.05
C CYS A 345 -28.92 4.77 2.43
N VAL A 346 -29.28 5.79 1.65
CA VAL A 346 -28.85 7.20 1.83
C VAL A 346 -30.05 8.13 2.02
N PRO A 347 -29.86 9.32 2.63
CA PRO A 347 -30.91 10.30 2.86
C PRO A 347 -31.57 10.79 1.58
N LYS A 348 -32.88 11.05 1.65
CA LYS A 348 -33.62 11.73 0.59
C LYS A 348 -33.04 13.12 0.32
N GLY A 349 -32.77 13.43 -0.94
CA GLY A 349 -32.02 14.60 -1.41
C GLY A 349 -30.52 14.37 -1.58
N LEU A 350 -29.98 13.24 -1.09
CA LEU A 350 -28.59 12.81 -1.18
C LEU A 350 -28.50 11.42 -1.84
N GLU A 351 -29.20 11.23 -2.95
CA GLU A 351 -29.30 9.94 -3.63
C GLU A 351 -27.99 9.46 -4.28
N ASP A 352 -27.08 10.38 -4.66
CA ASP A 352 -25.76 10.04 -5.21
C ASP A 352 -24.76 11.22 -5.16
N VAL A 353 -23.50 10.99 -5.54
CA VAL A 353 -22.42 12.01 -5.53
C VAL A 353 -22.71 13.28 -6.34
N SER A 354 -23.75 13.33 -7.19
CA SER A 354 -24.17 14.58 -7.84
C SER A 354 -24.87 15.57 -6.91
N LYS A 355 -25.19 15.17 -5.67
CA LYS A 355 -26.04 15.91 -4.74
C LYS A 355 -25.35 16.89 -3.79
N PHE A 356 -24.02 16.90 -3.74
CA PHE A 356 -23.30 17.87 -2.89
C PHE A 356 -23.72 19.35 -3.11
N PRO A 357 -23.95 19.86 -4.33
CA PRO A 357 -24.41 21.25 -4.53
C PRO A 357 -25.75 21.55 -3.87
N ASP A 358 -26.63 20.56 -3.73
CA ASP A 358 -27.94 20.69 -3.10
C ASP A 358 -27.77 20.81 -1.57
N LEU A 359 -26.82 20.09 -0.97
CA LEU A 359 -26.45 20.23 0.44
C LEU A 359 -25.77 21.57 0.76
N ILE A 360 -24.83 22.02 -0.08
CA ILE A 360 -24.19 23.33 0.11
C ILE A 360 -25.21 24.47 -0.10
N THR A 361 -26.17 24.30 -1.01
CA THR A 361 -27.33 25.22 -1.15
C THR A 361 -28.14 25.26 0.15
N LEU A 362 -28.44 24.11 0.75
CA LEU A 362 -29.23 24.04 2.00
C LEU A 362 -28.50 24.68 3.19
N LEU A 363 -27.20 24.45 3.34
CA LEU A 363 -26.38 25.10 4.37
C LEU A 363 -26.34 26.63 4.19
N ALA A 364 -26.27 27.12 2.95
CA ALA A 364 -26.37 28.54 2.65
C ALA A 364 -27.77 29.12 3.00
N ARG A 365 -28.86 28.38 2.72
CA ARG A 365 -30.23 28.76 3.17
C ARG A 365 -30.35 28.85 4.69
N MET A 366 -29.65 27.98 5.41
CA MET A 366 -29.53 27.98 6.88
C MET A 366 -28.57 29.05 7.43
N GLY A 367 -28.08 29.96 6.59
CA GLY A 367 -27.38 31.18 6.99
C GLY A 367 -25.85 31.09 7.08
N LEU A 368 -25.23 30.02 6.57
CA LEU A 368 -23.76 29.95 6.51
C LEU A 368 -23.19 30.90 5.46
N LYS A 369 -22.12 31.60 5.85
CA LYS A 369 -21.42 32.56 4.99
C LYS A 369 -20.45 31.88 4.03
N GLU A 370 -20.01 32.62 3.02
CA GLU A 370 -19.08 32.13 1.99
C GLU A 370 -17.81 31.50 2.55
N ASP A 371 -17.22 32.10 3.59
CA ASP A 371 -16.03 31.60 4.28
C ASP A 371 -16.31 30.33 5.09
N GLU A 372 -17.47 30.24 5.74
CA GLU A 372 -17.93 29.05 6.47
C GLU A 372 -18.21 27.87 5.53
N LEU A 373 -18.81 28.12 4.36
CA LEU A 373 -19.04 27.11 3.34
C LEU A 373 -17.71 26.64 2.74
N LYS A 374 -16.77 27.56 2.43
CA LYS A 374 -15.41 27.22 1.95
C LYS A 374 -14.64 26.36 2.95
N LYS A 375 -14.80 26.60 4.26
CA LYS A 375 -14.25 25.75 5.34
C LYS A 375 -14.77 24.32 5.25
N ILE A 376 -16.09 24.13 5.28
CA ILE A 376 -16.75 22.81 5.27
C ILE A 376 -16.50 22.04 3.96
N VAL A 377 -16.52 22.73 2.81
CA VAL A 377 -16.36 22.13 1.48
C VAL A 377 -14.97 21.50 1.28
N GLY A 378 -13.90 22.08 1.86
CA GLY A 378 -12.57 21.48 1.75
C GLY A 378 -11.43 22.18 2.51
N ASN A 379 -11.53 23.49 2.79
CA ASN A 379 -10.42 24.21 3.42
C ASN A 379 -10.08 23.71 4.83
N ASN A 380 -11.04 23.14 5.57
CA ASN A 380 -10.78 22.53 6.87
C ASN A 380 -9.88 21.29 6.76
N LEU A 381 -10.15 20.42 5.79
CA LEU A 381 -9.36 19.20 5.57
C LEU A 381 -7.99 19.53 4.95
N LEU A 382 -7.91 20.50 4.02
CA LEU A 382 -6.65 21.01 3.50
C LEU A 382 -5.77 21.64 4.60
N ARG A 383 -6.37 22.34 5.57
CA ARG A 383 -5.65 22.85 6.75
C ARG A 383 -5.11 21.69 7.59
N ALA A 384 -5.97 20.75 7.98
CA ALA A 384 -5.58 19.60 8.80
C ALA A 384 -4.47 18.77 8.13
N MET A 385 -4.52 18.62 6.80
CA MET A 385 -3.52 17.88 6.02
C MET A 385 -2.17 18.60 6.01
N ARG A 386 -2.16 19.93 5.82
CA ARG A 386 -0.94 20.76 5.93
C ARG A 386 -0.35 20.75 7.34
N GLU A 387 -1.19 20.71 8.38
CA GLU A 387 -0.73 20.60 9.76
C GLU A 387 -0.13 19.20 10.05
N ALA A 388 -0.67 18.12 9.48
CA ALA A 388 -0.06 16.79 9.54
C ALA A 388 1.25 16.69 8.73
N GLU A 389 1.33 17.33 7.56
CA GLU A 389 2.55 17.48 6.76
C GLU A 389 3.63 18.27 7.52
N ALA A 390 3.26 19.33 8.25
CA ALA A 390 4.19 20.10 9.08
C ALA A 390 4.71 19.29 10.29
N VAL A 391 3.86 18.45 10.90
CA VAL A 391 4.29 17.53 11.98
C VAL A 391 5.29 16.51 11.45
N LYS A 392 5.03 15.90 10.29
CA LYS A 392 6.01 15.03 9.59
C LYS A 392 7.35 15.73 9.38
N ASP A 393 7.35 16.95 8.83
CA ASP A 393 8.57 17.71 8.56
C ASP A 393 9.33 18.11 9.84
N SER A 394 8.63 18.29 10.97
CA SER A 394 9.24 18.49 12.29
C SER A 394 9.89 17.20 12.85
N LEU A 395 9.39 16.04 12.45
CA LEU A 395 9.83 14.71 12.90
C LEU A 395 10.79 14.01 11.92
N LYS A 396 11.20 14.67 10.82
CA LYS A 396 12.04 14.07 9.76
C LYS A 396 13.41 13.54 10.20
N SER A 397 13.95 14.02 11.33
CA SER A 397 15.19 13.53 11.93
C SER A 397 14.98 12.38 12.91
N GLN A 398 13.73 12.04 13.25
CA GLN A 398 13.40 10.92 14.10
C GLN A 398 13.43 9.62 13.28
N MET A 399 14.11 8.60 13.80
CA MET A 399 14.04 7.25 13.23
C MET A 399 12.59 6.71 13.26
N PRO A 400 12.23 5.81 12.33
CA PRO A 400 10.99 5.04 12.43
C PRO A 400 10.88 4.25 13.74
N TYR A 401 9.64 4.04 14.20
CA TYR A 401 9.37 3.11 15.30
C TYR A 401 9.47 1.65 14.79
N ASP A 402 10.10 0.77 15.58
CA ASP A 402 10.52 -0.59 15.20
C ASP A 402 10.13 -1.66 16.24
N GLU A 403 9.12 -1.36 17.07
CA GLU A 403 8.49 -2.31 17.99
C GLU A 403 7.65 -3.39 17.26
N TRP A 404 7.51 -4.57 17.89
CA TRP A 404 6.80 -5.74 17.35
C TRP A 404 6.30 -6.68 18.49
N ILE A 405 5.47 -7.67 18.15
CA ILE A 405 4.82 -8.63 19.08
C ILE A 405 5.31 -10.07 18.76
N SER A 406 5.66 -10.87 19.78
CA SER A 406 6.67 -11.95 19.65
C SER A 406 6.19 -13.42 19.61
N ILE A 407 6.83 -14.23 18.74
CA ILE A 407 6.77 -15.70 18.59
C ILE A 407 8.17 -16.19 18.03
N THR A 408 8.75 -17.34 18.42
CA THR A 408 10.24 -17.72 18.32
C THR A 408 10.50 -19.17 17.74
N PRO A 409 11.72 -19.84 17.65
CA PRO A 409 13.07 -19.68 18.26
C PRO A 409 14.38 -19.97 17.40
N ASN A 410 15.21 -21.01 17.71
CA ASN A 410 16.73 -21.10 17.62
C ASN A 410 17.24 -22.48 17.04
N ALA A 411 18.50 -22.95 16.82
CA ALA A 411 19.95 -22.54 16.61
C ALA A 411 20.86 -23.84 16.53
N SER A 412 22.19 -24.00 16.22
CA SER A 412 23.29 -23.32 15.44
C SER A 412 24.68 -24.08 15.48
N GLY A 413 25.53 -24.10 14.43
CA GLY A 413 27.02 -24.40 14.43
C GLY A 413 27.53 -25.83 14.03
N CYS A 414 28.84 -26.23 13.91
CA CYS A 414 30.20 -25.59 13.76
C CYS A 414 31.41 -26.62 13.74
N ALA A 415 32.44 -26.56 12.84
CA ALA A 415 33.86 -27.14 12.96
C ALA A 415 34.75 -27.09 11.64
N SER A 416 36.06 -27.49 11.66
CA SER A 416 37.07 -27.21 10.57
C SER A 416 38.36 -28.11 10.49
N ASN A 417 39.21 -28.05 9.41
CA ASN A 417 40.61 -28.58 9.40
C ASN A 417 41.64 -28.09 8.30
N LEU A 418 42.82 -28.76 8.17
CA LEU A 418 44.09 -28.36 7.48
C LEU A 418 44.61 -29.39 6.42
N TYR A 419 45.50 -29.14 5.42
CA TYR A 419 46.26 -27.96 4.89
C TYR A 419 46.64 -28.14 3.36
N ASN A 420 47.62 -27.41 2.76
CA ASN A 420 47.98 -27.48 1.30
C ASN A 420 49.43 -27.01 0.94
N THR A 421 49.93 -27.27 -0.29
CA THR A 421 51.21 -26.78 -0.90
C THR A 421 51.12 -26.60 -2.45
N PRO A 422 52.00 -25.81 -3.13
CA PRO A 422 51.47 -24.78 -4.07
C PRO A 422 52.09 -24.67 -5.49
N LEU A 423 51.51 -23.77 -6.31
CA LEU A 423 52.11 -23.20 -7.53
C LEU A 423 51.69 -21.72 -7.78
N MET A 424 52.53 -21.01 -8.55
CA MET A 424 52.54 -19.57 -8.86
C MET A 424 52.66 -18.62 -7.64
N SER A 425 53.41 -17.51 -7.79
CA SER A 425 53.66 -16.59 -6.66
C SER A 425 52.40 -15.81 -6.27
N VAL A 426 52.09 -15.83 -4.97
CA VAL A 426 50.87 -15.24 -4.39
C VAL A 426 50.82 -13.71 -4.58
N GLU A 427 51.98 -13.05 -4.51
CA GLU A 427 52.04 -11.59 -4.43
C GLU A 427 51.71 -10.92 -5.77
N GLN A 428 52.20 -11.47 -6.88
CA GLN A 428 51.91 -10.96 -8.23
C GLN A 428 50.40 -10.99 -8.53
N SER A 429 49.69 -12.02 -8.08
CA SER A 429 48.24 -12.15 -8.27
C SER A 429 47.39 -11.18 -7.46
N LYS A 430 47.84 -10.76 -6.27
CA LYS A 430 47.12 -9.77 -5.46
C LYS A 430 47.07 -8.39 -6.14
N VAL A 431 48.19 -7.96 -6.71
CA VAL A 431 48.29 -6.68 -7.44
C VAL A 431 47.32 -6.62 -8.63
N VAL A 432 47.09 -7.75 -9.30
CA VAL A 432 46.08 -7.86 -10.37
C VAL A 432 44.66 -7.75 -9.81
N ALA A 433 44.37 -8.44 -8.70
CA ALA A 433 43.06 -8.40 -8.05
C ALA A 433 42.70 -6.99 -7.56
N GLU A 434 43.59 -6.30 -6.86
CA GLU A 434 43.36 -4.92 -6.40
C GLU A 434 43.12 -3.95 -7.56
N ARG A 435 43.87 -4.10 -8.66
CA ARG A 435 43.69 -3.25 -9.85
C ARG A 435 42.31 -3.45 -10.48
N VAL A 436 41.84 -4.68 -10.61
CA VAL A 436 40.48 -4.97 -11.14
C VAL A 436 39.42 -4.40 -10.21
N LEU A 437 39.50 -4.70 -8.91
CA LEU A 437 38.51 -4.32 -7.89
C LEU A 437 38.50 -2.82 -7.55
N SER A 438 39.51 -2.06 -8.00
CA SER A 438 39.54 -0.60 -7.88
C SER A 438 38.90 0.13 -9.08
N GLN A 439 38.58 -0.58 -10.15
CA GLN A 439 38.09 -0.01 -11.43
C GLN A 439 36.68 -0.48 -11.81
N GLU A 440 36.35 -1.73 -11.48
CA GLU A 440 35.05 -2.34 -11.74
C GLU A 440 34.39 -2.67 -10.38
N PRO A 441 33.10 -2.35 -10.15
CA PRO A 441 32.43 -2.78 -8.94
C PRO A 441 32.37 -4.30 -8.89
N LEU A 442 32.81 -4.89 -7.77
CA LEU A 442 32.39 -6.25 -7.45
C LEU A 442 30.91 -6.21 -7.06
N VAL A 443 30.08 -6.91 -7.82
CA VAL A 443 28.64 -7.04 -7.61
C VAL A 443 28.35 -8.48 -7.21
N ASP A 444 28.12 -8.71 -5.92
CA ASP A 444 27.73 -10.02 -5.44
C ASP A 444 26.19 -10.21 -5.52
N GLY A 445 25.78 -11.39 -5.98
CA GLY A 445 24.38 -11.68 -6.34
C GLY A 445 23.48 -12.09 -5.19
N HIS A 446 24.01 -12.55 -4.06
CA HIS A 446 23.21 -13.12 -3.00
C HIS A 446 23.92 -13.11 -1.65
N ASN A 447 23.33 -12.43 -0.66
CA ASN A 447 23.82 -12.37 0.71
C ASN A 447 22.66 -12.20 1.70
N ASP A 448 22.66 -13.05 2.73
CA ASP A 448 21.54 -13.26 3.66
C ASP A 448 21.72 -12.55 5.01
N LEU A 449 22.58 -11.54 5.06
CA LEU A 449 22.65 -10.61 6.20
C LEU A 449 21.26 -10.11 6.67
N PRO A 450 20.24 -9.84 5.81
CA PRO A 450 18.90 -9.50 6.27
C PRO A 450 18.21 -10.63 7.04
N TRP A 451 18.38 -11.89 6.63
CA TRP A 451 17.85 -13.03 7.38
C TRP A 451 18.56 -13.20 8.72
N GLN A 452 19.88 -13.04 8.79
CA GLN A 452 20.60 -13.13 10.05
C GLN A 452 20.29 -11.96 11.00
N MET A 453 20.09 -10.74 10.45
CA MET A 453 19.58 -9.59 11.19
C MET A 453 18.15 -9.81 11.73
N ARG A 454 17.36 -10.67 11.07
CA ARG A 454 16.08 -11.17 11.60
C ARG A 454 16.27 -12.19 12.70
N ALA A 455 17.04 -13.25 12.43
CA ALA A 455 17.18 -14.41 13.31
C ALA A 455 17.82 -14.07 14.67
N TYR A 456 18.89 -13.27 14.67
CA TYR A 456 19.63 -12.93 15.90
C TYR A 456 19.10 -11.67 16.61
N TYR A 457 18.50 -10.73 15.88
CA TYR A 457 18.19 -9.39 16.41
C TYR A 457 16.75 -8.92 16.18
N TYR A 458 15.88 -9.77 15.61
CA TYR A 458 14.46 -9.45 15.38
C TYR A 458 14.26 -8.14 14.60
N ASN A 459 15.09 -7.92 13.57
CA ASN A 459 15.15 -6.71 12.72
C ASN A 459 15.55 -5.40 13.45
N LYS A 460 16.03 -5.46 14.70
CA LYS A 460 16.39 -4.29 15.53
C LYS A 460 17.85 -3.87 15.38
N ILE A 461 18.16 -3.24 14.25
CA ILE A 461 19.50 -2.74 13.91
C ILE A 461 20.03 -1.61 14.82
N GLU A 462 19.24 -1.13 15.78
CA GLU A 462 19.66 -0.17 16.81
C GLU A 462 20.35 -0.79 18.02
N TYR A 463 20.31 -2.11 18.19
CA TYR A 463 21.08 -2.76 19.25
C TYR A 463 22.58 -2.70 18.96
N ALA A 464 23.39 -2.36 19.98
CA ALA A 464 24.84 -2.18 19.81
C ALA A 464 25.58 -3.45 19.35
N ASN A 465 25.03 -4.63 19.69
CA ASN A 465 25.52 -5.93 19.21
C ASN A 465 25.02 -6.29 17.80
N ALA A 466 24.10 -5.54 17.20
CA ALA A 466 23.64 -5.62 15.81
C ALA A 466 24.34 -4.58 14.88
N SER A 467 25.33 -3.85 15.42
CA SER A 467 26.06 -2.81 14.70
C SER A 467 26.95 -3.42 13.60
N LEU A 468 26.68 -3.08 12.33
CA LEU A 468 27.52 -3.51 11.20
C LEU A 468 28.88 -2.78 11.15
N ASN A 469 29.08 -1.75 11.99
CA ASN A 469 30.39 -1.14 12.22
C ASN A 469 31.23 -1.93 13.25
N SER A 470 30.62 -2.88 13.96
CA SER A 470 31.29 -3.78 14.90
C SER A 470 31.70 -5.08 14.20
N ASN A 471 32.69 -5.79 14.73
CA ASN A 471 32.98 -7.16 14.30
C ASN A 471 31.81 -8.08 14.73
N LEU A 472 31.19 -8.77 13.77
CA LEU A 472 30.11 -9.73 14.01
C LEU A 472 30.61 -11.15 13.69
N PRO A 473 31.35 -11.82 14.60
CA PRO A 473 32.13 -13.03 14.30
C PRO A 473 31.29 -14.31 14.11
N HIS A 474 29.96 -14.25 14.28
CA HIS A 474 29.03 -15.31 13.96
C HIS A 474 28.38 -15.13 12.57
N LEU A 475 28.69 -14.02 11.89
CA LEU A 475 28.25 -13.71 10.53
C LEU A 475 29.46 -13.67 9.60
N HIS A 476 29.21 -13.83 8.32
CA HIS A 476 30.17 -13.65 7.22
C HIS A 476 30.30 -12.18 6.82
N THR A 477 29.34 -11.32 7.19
CA THR A 477 29.23 -9.94 6.71
C THR A 477 29.26 -8.89 7.82
N ASP A 478 30.15 -7.91 7.69
CA ASP A 478 30.10 -6.60 8.36
C ASP A 478 30.77 -5.52 7.47
N ILE A 479 30.67 -4.25 7.83
CA ILE A 479 31.18 -3.14 7.00
C ILE A 479 32.70 -3.20 6.85
N ALA A 480 33.45 -3.59 7.89
CA ALA A 480 34.90 -3.68 7.81
C ALA A 480 35.34 -4.77 6.82
N ARG A 481 34.67 -5.93 6.85
CA ARG A 481 34.93 -7.03 5.92
C ARG A 481 34.47 -6.72 4.50
N LEU A 482 33.29 -6.10 4.29
CA LEU A 482 32.82 -5.66 2.97
C LEU A 482 33.81 -4.69 2.31
N ARG A 483 34.31 -3.70 3.06
CA ARG A 483 35.31 -2.73 2.58
C ARG A 483 36.64 -3.40 2.25
N LYS A 484 37.13 -4.31 3.09
CA LYS A 484 38.35 -5.10 2.85
C LYS A 484 38.21 -6.03 1.63
N GLY A 485 37.02 -6.59 1.42
CA GLY A 485 36.67 -7.42 0.26
C GLY A 485 36.52 -6.66 -1.06
N ARG A 486 36.56 -5.32 -1.02
CA ARG A 486 36.31 -4.43 -2.16
C ARG A 486 34.92 -4.62 -2.81
N VAL A 487 33.92 -5.00 -2.02
CA VAL A 487 32.52 -5.13 -2.51
C VAL A 487 32.04 -3.75 -2.97
N GLY A 488 31.63 -3.65 -4.24
CA GLY A 488 31.13 -2.40 -4.85
C GLY A 488 29.60 -2.33 -4.91
N ALA A 489 28.93 -3.48 -4.97
CA ALA A 489 27.49 -3.61 -4.81
C ALA A 489 27.13 -5.00 -4.27
N GLN A 490 25.98 -5.07 -3.61
CA GLN A 490 25.43 -6.29 -3.02
C GLN A 490 23.94 -6.36 -3.32
N PHE A 491 23.48 -7.47 -3.89
CA PHE A 491 22.09 -7.87 -3.76
C PHE A 491 21.90 -8.53 -2.39
N TRP A 492 21.05 -7.91 -1.58
CA TRP A 492 20.65 -8.42 -0.27
C TRP A 492 19.39 -9.29 -0.44
N ALA A 493 19.38 -10.44 0.21
CA ALA A 493 18.29 -11.40 0.14
C ALA A 493 17.07 -10.91 0.94
N ASP A 494 15.96 -10.72 0.22
CA ASP A 494 14.60 -10.71 0.78
C ASP A 494 14.10 -12.17 0.75
N TYR A 495 14.69 -12.97 1.64
CA TYR A 495 14.36 -14.39 1.84
C TYR A 495 13.18 -14.53 2.81
N VAL A 496 12.24 -15.43 2.48
CA VAL A 496 11.15 -15.84 3.38
C VAL A 496 11.01 -17.37 3.40
N PRO A 497 10.97 -18.03 4.58
CA PRO A 497 10.95 -19.48 4.65
C PRO A 497 9.76 -20.12 3.94
N CYS A 498 10.00 -21.24 3.25
CA CYS A 498 8.97 -22.03 2.55
C CYS A 498 7.75 -22.40 3.44
N ALA A 499 7.95 -22.51 4.75
CA ALA A 499 6.88 -22.78 5.72
C ALA A 499 5.85 -21.64 5.86
N SER A 500 6.15 -20.44 5.35
CA SER A 500 5.23 -19.28 5.31
C SER A 500 4.28 -19.29 4.09
N GLN A 501 4.52 -20.13 3.08
CA GLN A 501 3.71 -20.17 1.87
C GLN A 501 2.24 -20.52 2.21
N PHE A 502 1.30 -19.77 1.63
CA PHE A 502 -0.14 -19.76 1.94
C PHE A 502 -0.48 -19.34 3.39
N LYS A 503 0.40 -18.55 4.04
CA LYS A 503 0.18 -18.00 5.39
C LYS A 503 0.55 -16.52 5.48
N ASP A 504 1.84 -16.20 5.47
CA ASP A 504 2.35 -14.86 5.79
C ASP A 504 3.65 -14.51 5.06
N SER A 505 3.89 -15.14 3.90
CA SER A 505 5.07 -14.88 3.05
C SER A 505 5.20 -13.41 2.65
N ILE A 506 4.09 -12.76 2.28
CA ILE A 506 4.08 -11.32 1.97
C ILE A 506 4.56 -10.51 3.19
N ARG A 507 4.01 -10.78 4.38
CA ARG A 507 4.35 -10.04 5.61
C ARG A 507 5.82 -10.20 6.00
N TYR A 508 6.36 -11.41 5.89
CA TYR A 508 7.79 -11.65 6.07
C TYR A 508 8.62 -10.82 5.08
N SER A 509 8.27 -10.86 3.79
CA SER A 509 9.05 -10.22 2.74
C SER A 509 9.06 -8.69 2.87
N LEU A 510 7.89 -8.09 3.08
CA LEU A 510 7.76 -6.66 3.36
C LEU A 510 8.65 -6.22 4.56
N GLN A 511 8.79 -7.06 5.59
CA GLN A 511 9.69 -6.77 6.71
C GLN A 511 11.19 -6.91 6.36
N GLN A 512 11.56 -7.78 5.43
CA GLN A 512 12.95 -7.90 4.95
C GLN A 512 13.32 -6.76 4.00
N THR A 513 12.45 -6.36 3.05
CA THR A 513 12.61 -5.14 2.25
C THR A 513 12.73 -3.89 3.14
N ASP A 514 11.89 -3.72 4.16
CA ASP A 514 11.99 -2.62 5.13
C ASP A 514 13.33 -2.64 5.90
N LEU A 515 13.79 -3.82 6.32
CA LEU A 515 15.08 -4.00 6.98
C LEU A 515 16.26 -3.61 6.08
N ILE A 516 16.30 -4.04 4.81
CA ILE A 516 17.37 -3.69 3.87
C ILE A 516 17.42 -2.17 3.63
N LYS A 517 16.25 -1.53 3.51
CA LYS A 517 16.13 -0.07 3.45
C LYS A 517 16.64 0.61 4.72
N ARG A 518 16.24 0.14 5.91
CA ARG A 518 16.70 0.71 7.21
C ARG A 518 18.20 0.53 7.43
N ILE A 519 18.78 -0.62 7.08
CA ILE A 519 20.24 -0.84 7.08
C ILE A 519 20.93 0.18 6.17
N THR A 520 20.45 0.31 4.93
CA THR A 520 21.04 1.25 3.95
C THR A 520 20.90 2.71 4.37
N TYR A 521 19.77 3.09 4.98
CA TYR A 521 19.54 4.42 5.54
C TYR A 521 20.43 4.70 6.76
N LYS A 522 20.56 3.74 7.69
CA LYS A 522 21.37 3.88 8.90
C LYS A 522 22.85 4.07 8.58
N TYR A 523 23.40 3.24 7.70
CA TYR A 523 24.81 3.29 7.31
C TYR A 523 24.99 4.00 5.96
N ASN A 524 24.28 5.11 5.72
CA ASN A 524 24.25 5.85 4.44
C ASN A 524 25.60 6.44 3.98
N GLN A 525 26.60 6.47 4.86
CA GLN A 525 28.00 6.79 4.53
C GLN A 525 28.74 5.63 3.84
N THR A 526 28.26 4.40 4.04
CA THR A 526 28.76 3.17 3.41
C THR A 526 27.86 2.71 2.28
N PHE A 527 26.54 2.67 2.50
CA PHE A 527 25.57 2.13 1.55
C PHE A 527 24.74 3.22 0.87
N GLU A 528 24.20 2.90 -0.30
CA GLU A 528 23.14 3.67 -0.96
C GLU A 528 22.26 2.72 -1.79
N MET A 529 20.94 2.93 -1.82
CA MET A 529 20.04 2.07 -2.60
C MET A 529 20.27 2.27 -4.10
N ALA A 530 20.46 1.17 -4.83
CA ALA A 530 20.49 1.14 -6.29
C ALA A 530 19.22 0.51 -6.85
N TYR A 531 18.67 1.13 -7.90
CA TYR A 531 17.44 0.69 -8.56
C TYR A 531 17.64 0.40 -10.05
N SER A 532 18.87 0.54 -10.55
CA SER A 532 19.29 0.37 -11.94
C SER A 532 20.75 -0.07 -12.03
N ALA A 533 21.21 -0.52 -13.20
CA ALA A 533 22.63 -0.81 -13.41
C ALA A 533 23.52 0.45 -13.42
N ASP A 534 22.94 1.60 -13.76
CA ASP A 534 23.65 2.89 -13.70
C ASP A 534 23.77 3.42 -12.27
N ASP A 535 22.82 3.13 -11.38
CA ASP A 535 22.97 3.41 -9.94
C ASP A 535 24.17 2.67 -9.34
N ILE A 536 24.34 1.37 -9.64
CA ILE A 536 25.53 0.60 -9.19
C ILE A 536 26.81 1.32 -9.61
N THR A 537 26.89 1.72 -10.87
CA THR A 537 28.04 2.42 -11.44
C THR A 537 28.27 3.80 -10.80
N ARG A 538 27.18 4.52 -10.50
CA ARG A 538 27.17 5.86 -9.87
C ARG A 538 27.59 5.81 -8.40
N ILE A 539 27.11 4.83 -7.65
CA ILE A 539 27.33 4.66 -6.20
C ILE A 539 28.74 4.11 -5.93
N PHE A 540 29.21 3.15 -6.73
CA PHE A 540 30.61 2.71 -6.66
C PHE A 540 31.59 3.87 -6.87
N LYS A 541 31.32 4.74 -7.86
CA LYS A 541 32.13 5.94 -8.14
C LYS A 541 32.07 7.02 -7.04
N SER A 542 31.08 7.01 -6.15
CA SER A 542 31.06 7.89 -4.97
C SER A 542 31.78 7.28 -3.75
N GLY A 543 32.40 6.10 -3.90
CA GLY A 543 33.08 5.40 -2.82
C GLY A 543 32.14 4.65 -1.86
N LYS A 544 30.88 4.47 -2.25
CA LYS A 544 29.87 3.69 -1.50
C LYS A 544 29.70 2.29 -2.09
N ILE A 545 29.00 1.44 -1.35
CA ILE A 545 28.55 0.11 -1.78
C ILE A 545 27.08 0.23 -2.18
N ALA A 546 26.70 -0.22 -3.37
CA ALA A 546 25.32 -0.17 -3.83
C ALA A 546 24.49 -1.32 -3.23
N SER A 547 23.43 -0.98 -2.50
CA SER A 547 22.46 -1.95 -1.95
C SER A 547 21.32 -2.18 -2.93
N LEU A 548 21.06 -3.45 -3.28
CA LEU A 548 19.90 -3.87 -4.08
C LEU A 548 19.11 -4.93 -3.33
N ILE A 549 17.83 -5.10 -3.69
CA ILE A 549 16.95 -6.11 -3.08
C ILE A 549 16.66 -7.21 -4.11
N GLY A 550 16.96 -8.45 -3.74
CA GLY A 550 16.60 -9.65 -4.49
C GLY A 550 15.54 -10.44 -3.73
N LEU A 551 14.37 -10.66 -4.34
CA LEU A 551 13.26 -11.37 -3.71
C LEU A 551 13.44 -12.88 -3.87
N GLU A 552 13.89 -13.55 -2.82
CA GLU A 552 14.24 -14.96 -2.87
C GLU A 552 13.03 -15.88 -2.58
N SER A 553 11.97 -15.71 -3.37
CA SER A 553 10.97 -16.76 -3.66
C SER A 553 9.75 -16.24 -4.42
N GLY A 554 9.25 -17.04 -5.36
CA GLY A 554 7.94 -16.83 -5.98
C GLY A 554 6.75 -17.07 -5.05
N HIS A 555 6.94 -17.68 -3.87
CA HIS A 555 5.88 -17.76 -2.85
C HIS A 555 5.67 -16.44 -2.10
N ALA A 556 6.67 -15.55 -2.04
CA ALA A 556 6.53 -14.21 -1.46
C ALA A 556 5.56 -13.29 -2.23
N ILE A 557 5.25 -13.59 -3.49
CA ILE A 557 4.18 -12.88 -4.24
C ILE A 557 2.80 -13.56 -4.15
N GLU A 558 2.67 -14.69 -3.44
CA GLU A 558 1.43 -15.47 -3.26
C GLU A 558 0.61 -15.69 -4.55
N SER A 559 1.30 -15.92 -5.67
CA SER A 559 0.72 -16.05 -7.01
C SER A 559 -0.08 -14.81 -7.49
N SER A 560 0.33 -13.61 -7.07
CA SER A 560 -0.31 -12.34 -7.43
C SER A 560 0.60 -11.45 -8.26
N LEU A 561 0.18 -11.15 -9.50
CA LEU A 561 0.83 -10.16 -10.36
C LEU A 561 0.82 -8.75 -9.77
N ALA A 562 -0.19 -8.41 -8.94
CA ALA A 562 -0.23 -7.15 -8.22
C ALA A 562 0.86 -7.06 -7.14
N VAL A 563 1.09 -8.14 -6.38
CA VAL A 563 2.16 -8.17 -5.36
C VAL A 563 3.53 -8.09 -6.02
N LEU A 564 3.76 -8.80 -7.13
CA LEU A 564 4.97 -8.69 -7.95
C LEU A 564 5.25 -7.23 -8.38
N ARG A 565 4.22 -6.50 -8.85
CA ARG A 565 4.32 -5.07 -9.19
C ARG A 565 4.63 -4.20 -7.97
N MET A 566 4.00 -4.46 -6.82
CA MET A 566 4.26 -3.70 -5.60
C MET A 566 5.68 -3.93 -5.06
N MET A 567 6.17 -5.17 -5.04
CA MET A 567 7.56 -5.48 -4.64
C MET A 567 8.58 -4.80 -5.56
N TYR A 568 8.38 -4.80 -6.88
CA TYR A 568 9.21 -4.01 -7.80
C TYR A 568 9.18 -2.51 -7.49
N SER A 569 7.99 -1.97 -7.19
CA SER A 569 7.80 -0.56 -6.84
C SER A 569 8.48 -0.20 -5.50
N LEU A 570 8.52 -1.15 -4.55
CA LEU A 570 9.20 -0.99 -3.26
C LEU A 570 10.73 -1.05 -3.37
N GLY A 571 11.28 -1.65 -4.44
CA GLY A 571 12.72 -1.65 -4.72
C GLY A 571 13.33 -2.98 -5.16
N VAL A 572 12.55 -4.06 -5.21
CA VAL A 572 13.03 -5.39 -5.66
C VAL A 572 13.48 -5.35 -7.12
N ARG A 573 14.65 -5.92 -7.43
CA ARG A 573 15.23 -5.92 -8.78
C ARG A 573 15.51 -7.29 -9.38
N TYR A 574 15.53 -8.37 -8.60
CA TYR A 574 15.27 -9.73 -9.10
C TYR A 574 14.21 -10.45 -8.28
N MET A 575 13.59 -11.49 -8.84
CA MET A 575 12.88 -12.51 -8.07
C MET A 575 13.32 -13.91 -8.48
N THR A 576 13.65 -14.73 -7.49
CA THR A 576 13.94 -16.16 -7.62
C THR A 576 12.62 -16.91 -7.70
N LEU A 577 12.35 -17.61 -8.81
CA LEU A 577 10.98 -18.09 -9.11
C LEU A 577 10.44 -19.11 -8.09
N THR A 578 11.33 -19.83 -7.39
CA THR A 578 11.05 -20.69 -6.24
C THR A 578 12.18 -20.53 -5.23
N HIS A 579 11.97 -20.84 -3.95
CA HIS A 579 13.06 -21.27 -3.07
C HIS A 579 13.08 -22.82 -3.09
N SER A 580 13.50 -23.51 -2.02
CA SER A 580 13.54 -24.97 -1.88
C SER A 580 12.15 -25.64 -1.73
N CYS A 581 11.12 -25.07 -2.37
CA CYS A 581 9.74 -25.54 -2.39
C CYS A 581 9.03 -25.10 -3.67
N ASN A 582 8.11 -25.93 -4.17
CA ASN A 582 7.26 -25.62 -5.33
C ASN A 582 6.30 -24.45 -5.00
N THR A 583 6.01 -23.61 -6.00
CA THR A 583 4.87 -22.66 -5.94
C THR A 583 3.66 -23.27 -6.68
N PRO A 584 2.48 -22.63 -6.71
CA PRO A 584 1.37 -23.04 -7.60
C PRO A 584 1.65 -22.93 -9.11
N TRP A 585 2.84 -22.48 -9.52
CA TRP A 585 3.12 -22.14 -10.92
C TRP A 585 4.55 -22.40 -11.42
N ALA A 586 5.47 -22.80 -10.54
CA ALA A 586 6.85 -23.18 -10.87
C ALA A 586 7.35 -24.32 -9.97
N ASP A 587 8.01 -25.31 -10.56
CA ASP A 587 8.68 -26.39 -9.83
C ASP A 587 10.08 -25.98 -9.34
N SER A 588 10.40 -26.34 -8.09
CA SER A 588 11.68 -26.18 -7.41
C SER A 588 12.61 -27.38 -7.65
N ALA A 589 13.90 -27.21 -7.41
CA ALA A 589 14.90 -28.27 -7.54
C ALA A 589 14.84 -29.34 -6.44
N THR A 590 14.38 -28.97 -5.23
CA THR A 590 14.52 -29.79 -4.01
C THR A 590 13.33 -30.72 -3.69
N PRO A 591 12.06 -30.35 -3.95
CA PRO A 591 10.96 -31.31 -3.91
C PRO A 591 11.15 -32.37 -5.00
N LYS A 592 10.97 -33.65 -4.65
CA LYS A 592 11.02 -34.77 -5.62
C LYS A 592 9.78 -34.82 -6.52
N ASP A 593 8.70 -34.19 -6.09
CA ASP A 593 7.53 -33.90 -6.90
C ASP A 593 7.76 -32.64 -7.74
N HIS A 594 7.47 -32.75 -9.03
CA HIS A 594 7.47 -31.64 -9.99
C HIS A 594 6.07 -31.56 -10.60
N PRO A 595 5.04 -31.14 -9.83
CA PRO A 595 3.64 -31.21 -10.23
C PRO A 595 3.30 -30.42 -11.49
N HIS A 596 4.09 -29.37 -11.83
CA HIS A 596 3.84 -28.53 -13.01
C HIS A 596 4.61 -28.98 -14.25
N ASN A 597 5.58 -29.88 -14.09
CA ASN A 597 6.59 -30.20 -15.09
C ASN A 597 7.25 -28.92 -15.66
N GLY A 598 7.71 -28.05 -14.77
CA GLY A 598 8.35 -26.76 -15.05
C GLY A 598 7.48 -25.54 -14.72
N LEU A 599 7.12 -24.75 -15.75
CA LEU A 599 6.22 -23.60 -15.62
C LEU A 599 4.81 -23.88 -16.16
N THR A 600 3.80 -23.55 -15.35
CA THR A 600 2.40 -23.43 -15.80
C THR A 600 2.22 -22.16 -16.66
N ASP A 601 1.09 -22.03 -17.36
CA ASP A 601 0.79 -20.81 -18.13
C ASP A 601 0.70 -19.54 -17.25
N PHE A 602 0.35 -19.69 -15.97
CA PHE A 602 0.46 -18.60 -15.01
C PHE A 602 1.93 -18.25 -14.72
N GLY A 603 2.80 -19.25 -14.51
CA GLY A 603 4.24 -19.03 -14.35
C GLY A 603 4.90 -18.40 -15.58
N ARG A 604 4.47 -18.81 -16.78
CA ARG A 604 4.86 -18.15 -18.05
C ARG A 604 4.31 -16.73 -18.17
N THR A 605 3.30 -16.35 -17.39
CA THR A 605 2.76 -14.98 -17.31
C THR A 605 3.51 -14.14 -16.27
N ILE A 606 3.91 -14.72 -15.13
CA ILE A 606 4.87 -14.11 -14.18
C ILE A 606 6.14 -13.69 -14.93
N VAL A 607 6.78 -14.59 -15.68
CA VAL A 607 7.99 -14.32 -16.48
C VAL A 607 7.79 -13.15 -17.46
N LYS A 608 6.62 -13.05 -18.11
CA LYS A 608 6.30 -11.95 -19.03
C LYS A 608 6.09 -10.61 -18.32
N GLU A 609 5.45 -10.60 -17.14
CA GLU A 609 5.31 -9.38 -16.33
C GLU A 609 6.67 -8.92 -15.78
N MET A 610 7.54 -9.85 -15.36
CA MET A 610 8.92 -9.55 -14.95
C MET A 610 9.72 -8.87 -16.08
N ASN A 611 9.65 -9.41 -17.31
CA ASN A 611 10.23 -8.75 -18.48
C ASN A 611 9.62 -7.36 -18.74
N ARG A 612 8.30 -7.20 -18.57
CA ARG A 612 7.60 -5.93 -18.82
C ARG A 612 7.97 -4.83 -17.81
N ILE A 613 8.20 -5.19 -16.54
CA ILE A 613 8.61 -4.24 -15.50
C ILE A 613 10.13 -4.04 -15.41
N GLY A 614 10.93 -4.94 -15.99
CA GLY A 614 12.40 -4.88 -15.91
C GLY A 614 12.98 -5.51 -14.64
N MET A 615 12.24 -6.46 -14.05
CA MET A 615 12.76 -7.29 -12.97
C MET A 615 13.59 -8.43 -13.57
N LEU A 616 14.81 -8.60 -13.07
CA LEU A 616 15.65 -9.74 -13.40
C LEU A 616 15.00 -11.05 -12.96
N ILE A 617 15.06 -12.06 -13.80
CA ILE A 617 14.55 -13.39 -13.50
C ILE A 617 15.70 -14.24 -12.99
N ASP A 618 15.57 -14.73 -11.76
CA ASP A 618 16.56 -15.59 -11.12
C ASP A 618 16.11 -17.06 -11.13
N LEU A 619 17.02 -17.92 -11.60
CA LEU A 619 16.84 -19.36 -11.75
C LEU A 619 17.63 -20.18 -10.73
N SER A 620 18.16 -19.55 -9.69
CA SER A 620 18.53 -20.27 -8.46
C SER A 620 17.30 -21.01 -7.90
N HIS A 621 17.51 -22.11 -7.16
CA HIS A 621 16.46 -22.95 -6.55
C HIS A 621 15.41 -23.63 -7.47
N VAL A 622 15.28 -23.29 -8.75
CA VAL A 622 14.25 -23.86 -9.63
C VAL A 622 14.65 -25.22 -10.23
N SER A 623 13.68 -26.06 -10.60
CA SER A 623 13.96 -27.34 -11.28
C SER A 623 14.61 -27.14 -12.65
N VAL A 624 15.39 -28.12 -13.14
CA VAL A 624 16.01 -28.08 -14.49
C VAL A 624 14.97 -27.88 -15.61
N LYS A 625 13.72 -28.33 -15.41
CA LYS A 625 12.63 -28.10 -16.37
C LYS A 625 12.09 -26.66 -16.28
N THR A 626 11.97 -26.09 -15.07
CA THR A 626 11.65 -24.67 -14.85
C THR A 626 12.72 -23.75 -15.45
N MET A 627 14.01 -24.11 -15.34
CA MET A 627 15.12 -23.38 -16.00
C MET A 627 14.88 -23.30 -17.51
N LYS A 628 14.64 -24.45 -18.16
CA LYS A 628 14.43 -24.57 -19.61
C LYS A 628 13.17 -23.87 -20.09
N ASP A 629 12.06 -24.01 -19.36
CA ASP A 629 10.81 -23.30 -19.67
C ASP A 629 10.96 -21.79 -19.58
N THR A 630 11.70 -21.30 -18.58
CA THR A 630 11.92 -19.85 -18.42
C THR A 630 12.81 -19.31 -19.53
N LEU A 631 13.91 -20.00 -19.84
CA LEU A 631 14.83 -19.66 -20.93
C LEU A 631 14.16 -19.68 -22.31
N ALA A 632 13.08 -20.45 -22.48
CA ALA A 632 12.26 -20.49 -23.71
C ALA A 632 11.15 -19.41 -23.77
N VAL A 633 10.84 -18.72 -22.66
CA VAL A 633 9.75 -17.74 -22.57
C VAL A 633 10.23 -16.31 -22.34
N THR A 634 11.37 -16.13 -21.66
CA THR A 634 11.92 -14.80 -21.34
C THR A 634 12.40 -14.05 -22.60
N ARG A 635 12.12 -12.74 -22.63
CA ARG A 635 12.68 -11.79 -23.60
C ARG A 635 13.97 -11.11 -23.13
N ALA A 636 14.31 -11.23 -21.85
CA ALA A 636 15.53 -10.66 -21.26
C ALA A 636 16.52 -11.77 -20.83
N PRO A 637 17.82 -11.45 -20.71
CA PRO A 637 18.78 -12.36 -20.11
C PRO A 637 18.45 -12.67 -18.65
N VAL A 638 18.65 -13.92 -18.23
CA VAL A 638 18.39 -14.39 -16.85
C VAL A 638 19.65 -14.32 -15.97
N ILE A 639 19.45 -14.39 -14.66
CA ILE A 639 20.53 -14.67 -13.71
C ILE A 639 20.32 -16.05 -13.05
N TYR A 640 21.40 -16.60 -12.51
CA TYR A 640 21.34 -17.49 -11.35
C TYR A 640 22.12 -16.75 -10.27
N SER A 641 21.41 -16.11 -9.32
CA SER A 641 22.00 -15.23 -8.31
C SER A 641 22.99 -15.92 -7.37
N HIS A 642 22.81 -17.23 -7.14
CA HIS A 642 23.68 -18.09 -6.34
C HIS A 642 23.53 -19.57 -6.75
N SER A 643 24.16 -19.98 -7.85
CA SER A 643 24.21 -21.39 -8.28
C SER A 643 25.54 -21.76 -8.95
N SER A 644 26.00 -23.00 -8.80
CA SER A 644 27.32 -23.46 -9.28
C SER A 644 27.19 -24.56 -10.34
N ALA A 645 28.27 -24.91 -11.06
CA ALA A 645 28.21 -25.94 -12.12
C ALA A 645 28.09 -27.38 -11.57
N SER A 646 27.18 -28.20 -12.11
CA SER A 646 26.90 -29.54 -11.55
C SER A 646 27.99 -30.59 -11.81
N LYS A 647 28.97 -30.28 -12.68
CA LYS A 647 30.02 -31.22 -13.07
C LYS A 647 30.88 -31.75 -11.91
N PHE A 648 31.21 -30.89 -10.95
CA PHE A 648 32.06 -31.26 -9.80
C PHE A 648 31.25 -31.81 -8.63
N CYS A 649 30.04 -31.32 -8.47
CA CYS A 649 29.07 -31.81 -7.49
C CYS A 649 27.69 -31.87 -8.13
N ASN A 650 27.20 -33.10 -8.33
CA ASN A 650 25.91 -33.40 -8.97
C ASN A 650 24.74 -33.16 -8.00
N HIS A 651 24.59 -31.91 -7.58
CA HIS A 651 23.54 -31.43 -6.69
C HIS A 651 22.43 -30.76 -7.51
N GLU A 652 21.16 -30.95 -7.14
CA GLU A 652 19.98 -30.40 -7.82
C GLU A 652 19.99 -28.86 -7.98
N ARG A 653 20.64 -28.18 -7.02
CA ARG A 653 20.84 -26.72 -7.01
C ARG A 653 21.89 -26.21 -8.00
N ASN A 654 22.66 -27.10 -8.63
CA ASN A 654 23.72 -26.75 -9.57
C ASN A 654 23.25 -26.83 -11.02
N VAL A 655 23.75 -25.92 -11.85
CA VAL A 655 23.36 -25.80 -13.27
C VAL A 655 24.07 -26.87 -14.11
N PRO A 656 23.32 -27.71 -14.88
CA PRO A 656 23.90 -28.71 -15.77
C PRO A 656 24.35 -28.14 -17.12
N ASP A 657 25.27 -28.84 -17.78
CA ASP A 657 25.94 -28.41 -19.02
C ASP A 657 24.98 -28.00 -20.15
N ASP A 658 23.86 -28.71 -20.30
CA ASP A 658 22.84 -28.43 -21.33
C ASP A 658 22.00 -27.18 -21.02
N VAL A 659 21.91 -26.77 -19.75
CA VAL A 659 21.36 -25.49 -19.34
C VAL A 659 22.41 -24.38 -19.42
N LEU A 660 23.68 -24.65 -19.12
CA LEU A 660 24.78 -23.70 -19.30
C LEU A 660 24.89 -23.23 -20.77
N ASP A 661 24.73 -24.14 -21.73
CA ASP A 661 24.62 -23.86 -23.16
C ASP A 661 23.41 -22.97 -23.51
N LEU A 662 22.25 -23.20 -22.87
CA LEU A 662 21.07 -22.32 -23.03
C LEU A 662 21.27 -20.93 -22.40
N VAL A 663 21.97 -20.83 -21.26
CA VAL A 663 22.32 -19.54 -20.63
C VAL A 663 23.23 -18.72 -21.54
N ALA A 664 24.19 -19.35 -22.21
CA ALA A 664 25.05 -18.70 -23.20
C ALA A 664 24.25 -18.12 -24.37
N ARG A 665 23.28 -18.87 -24.92
CA ARG A 665 22.37 -18.39 -25.97
C ARG A 665 21.47 -17.24 -25.51
N ASN A 666 20.92 -17.35 -24.29
CA ASN A 666 20.13 -16.30 -23.65
C ASN A 666 20.96 -15.07 -23.22
N ARG A 667 22.30 -15.16 -23.23
CA ARG A 667 23.25 -14.16 -22.74
C ARG A 667 23.13 -13.88 -21.23
N GLY A 668 22.55 -14.81 -20.48
CA GLY A 668 22.41 -14.72 -19.02
C GLY A 668 23.74 -14.88 -18.29
N VAL A 669 23.70 -14.89 -16.95
CA VAL A 669 24.89 -15.05 -16.09
C VAL A 669 24.62 -16.05 -14.96
N VAL A 670 25.54 -17.00 -14.76
CA VAL A 670 25.56 -17.88 -13.59
C VAL A 670 26.52 -17.29 -12.57
N MET A 671 25.99 -16.93 -11.41
CA MET A 671 26.73 -16.29 -10.33
C MET A 671 27.05 -17.35 -9.28
N VAL A 672 28.35 -17.64 -9.13
CA VAL A 672 28.82 -18.87 -8.49
C VAL A 672 28.60 -18.82 -6.99
N ASN A 673 27.86 -19.81 -6.48
CA ASN A 673 27.55 -20.04 -5.08
C ASN A 673 28.76 -20.64 -4.35
N PHE A 674 29.09 -20.15 -3.16
CA PHE A 674 30.25 -20.64 -2.43
C PHE A 674 29.95 -21.83 -1.50
N TYR A 675 28.69 -22.16 -1.18
CA TYR A 675 28.32 -23.23 -0.24
C TYR A 675 29.12 -24.52 -0.46
N SER A 676 29.79 -25.01 0.60
CA SER A 676 30.67 -26.17 0.53
C SER A 676 30.01 -27.42 -0.07
N LEU A 677 28.71 -27.65 0.23
CA LEU A 677 27.93 -28.73 -0.38
C LEU A 677 27.72 -28.55 -1.87
N TYR A 678 27.51 -27.34 -2.38
CA TYR A 678 27.27 -27.11 -3.81
C TYR A 678 28.59 -27.04 -4.60
N ILE A 679 29.70 -26.76 -3.93
CA ILE A 679 31.05 -26.76 -4.51
C ILE A 679 31.66 -28.17 -4.55
N SER A 680 31.80 -28.85 -3.40
CA SER A 680 32.55 -30.12 -3.32
C SER A 680 31.70 -31.33 -2.95
N CYS A 681 30.37 -31.21 -2.86
CA CYS A 681 29.49 -32.24 -2.31
C CYS A 681 29.89 -32.64 -0.86
N SER A 682 30.55 -31.74 -0.12
CA SER A 682 31.13 -31.99 1.19
C SER A 682 31.24 -30.70 2.01
N ASN A 683 30.83 -30.72 3.27
CA ASN A 683 30.93 -29.57 4.17
C ASN A 683 32.39 -29.15 4.45
N GLU A 684 33.28 -30.13 4.56
CA GLU A 684 34.63 -29.96 5.13
C GLU A 684 35.72 -29.72 4.08
N ASN A 685 35.53 -30.26 2.87
CA ASN A 685 36.58 -30.32 1.84
C ASN A 685 36.47 -29.24 0.75
N ALA A 686 35.55 -28.28 0.90
CA ALA A 686 35.46 -27.15 -0.03
C ALA A 686 36.61 -26.16 0.19
N THR A 687 37.17 -25.66 -0.91
CA THR A 687 38.23 -24.65 -0.89
C THR A 687 37.95 -23.55 -1.93
N LEU A 688 38.58 -22.39 -1.75
CA LEU A 688 38.61 -21.31 -2.73
C LEU A 688 39.09 -21.79 -4.11
N GLU A 689 40.05 -22.71 -4.16
CA GLU A 689 40.50 -23.34 -5.40
C GLU A 689 39.35 -24.09 -6.10
N HIS A 690 38.52 -24.85 -5.35
CA HIS A 690 37.33 -25.50 -5.91
C HIS A 690 36.30 -24.48 -6.45
N VAL A 691 36.06 -23.36 -5.77
CA VAL A 691 35.20 -22.27 -6.31
C VAL A 691 35.76 -21.75 -7.64
N ALA A 692 37.08 -21.58 -7.73
CA ALA A 692 37.73 -21.19 -8.98
C ALA A 692 37.60 -22.27 -10.07
N ASP A 693 37.49 -23.57 -9.74
CA ASP A 693 37.19 -24.64 -10.69
C ASP A 693 35.78 -24.51 -11.30
N HIS A 694 34.74 -24.19 -10.51
CA HIS A 694 33.40 -23.91 -11.06
C HIS A 694 33.39 -22.68 -11.97
N ILE A 695 34.07 -21.59 -11.58
CA ILE A 695 34.21 -20.37 -12.40
C ILE A 695 34.90 -20.68 -13.74
N MET A 696 36.01 -21.43 -13.71
CA MET A 696 36.74 -21.85 -14.91
C MET A 696 35.93 -22.81 -15.79
N TYR A 697 35.08 -23.65 -15.19
CA TYR A 697 34.21 -24.57 -15.91
C TYR A 697 33.06 -23.86 -16.62
N ILE A 698 32.36 -22.95 -15.93
CA ILE A 698 31.28 -22.14 -16.54
C ILE A 698 31.87 -21.25 -17.65
N LYS A 699 33.05 -20.66 -17.44
CA LYS A 699 33.82 -19.95 -18.48
C LYS A 699 34.03 -20.83 -19.73
N ARG A 700 34.26 -22.14 -19.57
CA ARG A 700 34.52 -23.07 -20.67
C ARG A 700 33.24 -23.53 -21.39
N ILE A 701 32.13 -23.73 -20.69
CA ILE A 701 30.86 -24.20 -21.29
C ILE A 701 30.01 -23.03 -21.80
N ALA A 702 29.72 -22.04 -20.94
CA ALA A 702 28.85 -20.92 -21.26
C ALA A 702 29.61 -19.67 -21.78
N GLY A 703 30.94 -19.69 -21.74
CA GLY A 703 31.78 -18.55 -22.11
C GLY A 703 31.95 -17.53 -20.98
N ILE A 704 33.02 -16.73 -21.05
CA ILE A 704 33.35 -15.72 -20.02
C ILE A 704 32.29 -14.63 -19.83
N ASN A 705 31.34 -14.49 -20.75
CA ASN A 705 30.24 -13.53 -20.64
C ASN A 705 29.12 -13.98 -19.67
N SER A 706 29.10 -15.25 -19.27
CA SER A 706 28.03 -15.85 -18.47
C SER A 706 28.49 -16.31 -17.07
N VAL A 707 29.53 -15.69 -16.53
CA VAL A 707 30.09 -15.98 -15.20
C VAL A 707 30.00 -14.75 -14.27
N GLY A 708 29.57 -14.94 -13.02
CA GLY A 708 29.55 -13.92 -11.97
C GLY A 708 29.84 -14.51 -10.59
N LEU A 709 29.68 -13.69 -9.54
CA LEU A 709 29.90 -14.07 -8.13
C LEU A 709 28.59 -13.95 -7.35
N GLY A 710 28.17 -15.01 -6.68
CA GLY A 710 26.84 -15.13 -6.06
C GLY A 710 26.94 -15.82 -4.73
N SER A 711 27.61 -15.18 -3.77
CA SER A 711 28.34 -15.84 -2.69
C SER A 711 27.54 -16.80 -1.81
N ASP A 712 26.26 -16.49 -1.55
CA ASP A 712 25.45 -17.19 -0.54
C ASP A 712 25.99 -16.99 0.91
N TYR A 713 26.76 -15.92 1.10
CA TYR A 713 27.24 -15.54 2.44
C TYR A 713 26.06 -15.20 3.35
N ASP A 714 26.15 -15.66 4.60
CA ASP A 714 25.11 -15.59 5.63
C ASP A 714 23.84 -16.41 5.38
N GLY A 715 23.65 -17.02 4.21
CA GLY A 715 22.59 -18.01 3.97
C GLY A 715 22.98 -19.43 4.45
N VAL A 716 24.28 -19.76 4.36
CA VAL A 716 24.77 -21.13 4.49
C VAL A 716 25.53 -21.42 5.78
N CYS A 717 25.51 -22.69 6.20
CA CYS A 717 26.12 -23.15 7.46
C CYS A 717 27.63 -23.39 7.39
N CYS A 718 28.21 -23.49 6.18
CA CYS A 718 29.65 -23.63 5.97
C CYS A 718 30.07 -23.08 4.60
N VAL A 719 31.25 -22.49 4.56
CA VAL A 719 31.85 -21.85 3.37
C VAL A 719 33.24 -22.42 3.08
N PRO A 720 33.77 -22.29 1.86
CA PRO A 720 35.01 -22.92 1.45
C PRO A 720 36.20 -22.31 2.17
N LYS A 721 37.20 -23.14 2.47
CA LYS A 721 38.45 -22.66 3.06
C LYS A 721 39.18 -21.68 2.12
N GLY A 722 39.56 -20.53 2.66
CA GLY A 722 40.04 -19.35 1.93
C GLY A 722 38.94 -18.33 1.60
N LEU A 723 37.67 -18.71 1.71
CA LEU A 723 36.48 -17.89 1.49
C LEU A 723 35.62 -17.80 2.76
N GLU A 724 36.26 -17.61 3.92
CA GLU A 724 35.60 -17.60 5.24
C GLU A 724 34.61 -16.44 5.45
N ASP A 725 34.72 -15.34 4.70
CA ASP A 725 33.88 -14.15 4.86
C ASP A 725 33.93 -13.22 3.62
N VAL A 726 33.06 -12.21 3.58
CA VAL A 726 33.00 -11.23 2.48
C VAL A 726 34.30 -10.45 2.24
N SER A 727 35.30 -10.53 3.14
CA SER A 727 36.61 -9.91 2.91
C SER A 727 37.54 -10.71 1.99
N LYS A 728 37.13 -11.91 1.56
CA LYS A 728 37.97 -12.87 0.82
C LYS A 728 37.82 -12.84 -0.70
N PHE A 729 36.90 -12.05 -1.27
CA PHE A 729 36.81 -11.88 -2.72
C PHE A 729 38.17 -11.54 -3.40
N PRO A 730 39.05 -10.68 -2.85
CA PRO A 730 40.36 -10.40 -3.46
C PRO A 730 41.26 -11.64 -3.59
N ASP A 731 41.20 -12.58 -2.65
CA ASP A 731 41.97 -13.84 -2.69
C ASP A 731 41.44 -14.78 -3.80
N LEU A 732 40.13 -14.75 -4.07
CA LEU A 732 39.51 -15.48 -5.19
C LEU A 732 39.90 -14.85 -6.53
N ILE A 733 39.83 -13.53 -6.67
CA ILE A 733 40.24 -12.83 -7.91
C ILE A 733 41.74 -13.01 -8.16
N ALA A 734 42.57 -12.99 -7.12
CA ALA A 734 43.99 -13.33 -7.22
C ALA A 734 44.19 -14.78 -7.68
N THR A 735 43.41 -15.73 -7.17
CA THR A 735 43.51 -17.14 -7.58
C THR A 735 43.02 -17.38 -9.01
N LEU A 736 42.00 -16.66 -9.47
CA LEU A 736 41.60 -16.67 -10.89
C LEU A 736 42.69 -16.06 -11.80
N ALA A 737 43.41 -15.03 -11.34
CA ALA A 737 44.59 -14.53 -12.04
C ALA A 737 45.72 -15.57 -12.07
N ARG A 738 45.99 -16.30 -10.97
CA ARG A 738 46.95 -17.44 -10.94
C ARG A 738 46.54 -18.56 -11.89
N ARG A 739 45.25 -18.76 -12.09
CA ARG A 739 44.65 -19.72 -13.04
C ARG A 739 44.50 -19.17 -14.48
N GLY A 740 45.10 -18.01 -14.77
CA GLY A 740 45.27 -17.49 -16.13
C GLY A 740 44.12 -16.65 -16.69
N LEU A 741 43.22 -16.10 -15.87
CA LEU A 741 42.29 -15.06 -16.35
C LEU A 741 43.03 -13.72 -16.53
N SER A 742 42.78 -13.08 -17.67
CA SER A 742 43.23 -11.71 -17.94
C SER A 742 42.38 -10.67 -17.20
N GLU A 743 42.90 -9.46 -16.94
CA GLU A 743 42.13 -8.41 -16.26
C GLU A 743 40.79 -8.09 -16.92
N ALA A 744 40.70 -8.16 -18.27
CA ALA A 744 39.47 -7.93 -19.01
C ALA A 744 38.40 -9.01 -18.77
N GLU A 745 38.83 -10.23 -18.43
CA GLU A 745 37.94 -11.32 -18.02
C GLU A 745 37.59 -11.23 -16.53
N LEU A 746 38.53 -10.83 -15.68
CA LEU A 746 38.26 -10.60 -14.25
C LEU A 746 37.25 -9.46 -14.05
N ARG A 747 37.34 -8.34 -14.79
CA ARG A 747 36.31 -7.26 -14.77
C ARG A 747 34.91 -7.79 -15.13
N LYS A 748 34.80 -8.71 -16.10
CA LYS A 748 33.52 -9.36 -16.43
C LYS A 748 32.99 -10.20 -15.28
N VAL A 749 33.84 -11.01 -14.64
CA VAL A 749 33.47 -11.91 -13.53
C VAL A 749 33.06 -11.16 -12.27
N VAL A 750 33.76 -10.08 -11.89
CA VAL A 750 33.45 -9.35 -10.65
C VAL A 750 32.12 -8.61 -10.71
N GLY A 751 31.69 -8.12 -11.88
CA GLY A 751 30.44 -7.35 -11.98
C GLY A 751 30.00 -6.99 -13.39
N GLY A 752 30.92 -6.80 -14.34
CA GLY A 752 30.60 -6.34 -15.70
C GLY A 752 29.59 -7.22 -16.46
N ASN A 753 29.54 -8.53 -16.18
CA ASN A 753 28.54 -9.43 -16.75
C ASN A 753 27.13 -9.20 -16.19
N LEU A 754 26.99 -8.97 -14.88
CA LEU A 754 25.69 -8.66 -14.28
C LEU A 754 25.23 -7.26 -14.68
N LEU A 755 26.12 -6.27 -14.73
CA LEU A 755 25.79 -4.93 -15.24
C LEU A 755 25.27 -4.99 -16.68
N ARG A 756 25.84 -5.84 -17.54
CA ARG A 756 25.29 -6.11 -18.89
C ARG A 756 23.88 -6.71 -18.82
N VAL A 757 23.70 -7.79 -18.07
CA VAL A 757 22.42 -8.51 -17.98
C VAL A 757 21.31 -7.61 -17.43
N PHE A 758 21.61 -6.80 -16.41
CA PHE A 758 20.67 -5.83 -15.85
C PHE A 758 20.30 -4.75 -16.88
N LYS A 759 21.26 -4.14 -17.59
CA LYS A 759 20.95 -3.18 -18.68
C LYS A 759 20.16 -3.79 -19.83
N GLU A 760 20.38 -5.06 -20.18
CA GLU A 760 19.60 -5.76 -21.20
C GLU A 760 18.16 -6.02 -20.72
N ALA A 761 17.92 -6.28 -19.43
CA ALA A 761 16.57 -6.37 -18.85
C ALA A 761 15.87 -4.99 -18.74
N GLU A 762 16.59 -3.94 -18.35
CA GLU A 762 16.09 -2.56 -18.33
C GLU A 762 15.70 -2.08 -19.73
N LYS A 763 16.46 -2.45 -20.77
CA LYS A 763 16.08 -2.20 -22.15
C LYS A 763 14.78 -2.93 -22.53
N VAL A 764 14.63 -4.21 -22.15
CA VAL A 764 13.42 -4.99 -22.47
C VAL A 764 12.17 -4.38 -21.83
N ARG A 765 12.26 -3.81 -20.62
CA ARG A 765 11.22 -2.99 -19.99
C ARG A 765 10.87 -1.77 -20.85
N ASP A 766 11.87 -1.02 -21.31
CA ASP A 766 11.65 0.23 -22.05
C ASP A 766 11.12 0.00 -23.47
N ASP A 767 11.51 -1.11 -24.10
CA ASP A 767 10.92 -1.65 -25.34
C ASP A 767 9.47 -2.16 -25.14
N LEU A 768 9.06 -2.44 -23.89
CA LEU A 768 7.74 -2.94 -23.49
C LEU A 768 6.84 -1.91 -22.81
N LYS A 769 7.26 -0.64 -22.65
CA LYS A 769 6.56 0.39 -21.87
C LYS A 769 5.11 0.68 -22.29
N SER A 770 4.73 0.38 -23.54
CA SER A 770 3.36 0.52 -24.06
C SER A 770 2.48 -0.71 -23.84
N GLN A 771 3.05 -1.84 -23.41
CA GLN A 771 2.29 -3.04 -23.06
C GLN A 771 1.62 -2.83 -21.70
N LYS A 772 0.32 -3.09 -21.64
CA LYS A 772 -0.44 -3.05 -20.38
C LYS A 772 0.04 -4.14 -19.40
N PRO A 773 -0.08 -3.92 -18.08
CA PRO A 773 0.14 -4.98 -17.09
C PRO A 773 -0.71 -6.22 -17.35
N PHE A 774 -0.19 -7.40 -17.03
CA PHE A 774 -1.01 -8.61 -16.97
C PHE A 774 -1.86 -8.61 -15.68
N ASP A 775 -3.16 -8.91 -15.81
CA ASP A 775 -4.13 -9.07 -14.72
C ASP A 775 -4.79 -10.47 -14.77
N VAL A 776 -4.00 -11.49 -15.10
CA VAL A 776 -4.41 -12.90 -14.95
C VAL A 776 -4.42 -13.27 -13.47
N TRP A 777 -5.42 -14.04 -13.03
CA TRP A 777 -5.55 -14.51 -11.65
C TRP A 777 -5.42 -16.02 -11.59
N LEU A 778 -4.87 -16.53 -10.49
CA LEU A 778 -4.75 -17.95 -10.18
C LEU A 778 -5.45 -18.23 -8.84
N SER A 779 -6.37 -19.20 -8.83
CA SER A 779 -7.04 -19.62 -7.61
C SER A 779 -6.05 -20.14 -6.57
N PRO A 780 -6.23 -19.84 -5.27
CA PRO A 780 -5.62 -20.62 -4.20
C PRO A 780 -5.94 -22.12 -4.38
N PRO A 781 -5.00 -23.04 -4.09
CA PRO A 781 -5.30 -24.47 -4.08
C PRO A 781 -6.42 -24.79 -3.09
N ALA A 782 -7.32 -25.73 -3.42
CA ALA A 782 -8.46 -26.07 -2.56
C ALA A 782 -8.07 -26.58 -1.15
N ASN A 783 -6.83 -27.06 -0.99
CA ASN A 783 -6.24 -27.49 0.28
C ASN A 783 -5.29 -26.42 0.89
N SER A 784 -5.33 -25.16 0.46
CA SER A 784 -4.57 -24.09 1.11
C SER A 784 -5.00 -23.94 2.57
N THR A 785 -4.05 -23.64 3.46
CA THR A 785 -4.32 -23.34 4.87
C THR A 785 -5.39 -22.25 5.02
N GLY A 786 -6.22 -22.34 6.06
CA GLY A 786 -7.29 -21.37 6.36
C GLY A 786 -6.84 -19.93 6.70
N CYS A 787 -5.56 -19.63 6.45
CA CYS A 787 -4.94 -18.31 6.40
C CYS A 787 -5.21 -17.59 5.06
N LEU A 788 -5.80 -18.24 4.05
CA LEU A 788 -6.34 -17.58 2.87
C LEU A 788 -7.86 -17.57 2.96
N SER A 789 -8.46 -16.38 2.84
CA SER A 789 -9.92 -16.25 2.79
C SER A 789 -10.43 -16.70 1.41
N PRO A 790 -11.52 -17.48 1.31
CA PRO A 790 -12.20 -17.70 0.05
C PRO A 790 -12.78 -16.37 -0.45
N ASP A 791 -12.36 -15.94 -1.64
CA ASP A 791 -12.75 -14.66 -2.24
C ASP A 791 -14.21 -14.74 -2.76
N VAL A 792 -15.15 -14.58 -1.83
CA VAL A 792 -16.62 -14.69 -1.98
C VAL A 792 -17.11 -16.13 -2.20
N SER A 793 -18.31 -16.44 -1.68
CA SER A 793 -19.06 -17.66 -2.03
C SER A 793 -19.58 -17.60 -3.47
N GLN A 794 -19.80 -18.77 -4.08
CA GLN A 794 -20.50 -18.89 -5.37
C GLN A 794 -21.94 -18.33 -5.30
#